data_AF-A0A7L0AWN6-F1
#
_entry.id   AF-A0A7L0AWN6-F1
#
_cell.length_a   1.000
_cell.length_b   1.000
_cell.length_c   1.000
_cell.angle_alpha   90.00
_cell.angle_beta   90.00
_cell.angle_gamma   90.00
#
_symmetry.space_group_name_H-M   'P 1'
#
loop_
_entity.id
_entity.type
_entity.pdbx_description
1 polymer ?
#
loop_
_entity_poly.entity_id
_entity_poly.type
_entity_poly.pdbx_seq_one_letter_code
_entity_poly.pdbx_strand_id
1 'polypeptide(L)'
;CAESNHGCEQLCLNTDGSYVCQCSEGFVINEDLKTCTRVDYCALSDHGCEHLCVNGDRSYTCQCFEGYRLRNDGKTCKRKNVCKSVNHGCEHICVSADNSYICKCREGFILREDGKTCRNKDICSSVDHGCEHVCVNTDESYICQCYEGFALREDGKTCRNKDVCNSVNHGCEHVCMNTDESYICQCYEGFALREDGKTCRNKDVCNSVNHGCEHVCMNTDESYICQCYEGFALREDGKTCRNKDVCNSVNHGCEHVCVNTDSSYICQCYEGFVLREDEKTCKNKDICKSVSHGCEHLCVNNDDSYTCQCHDGFALRQDGKTCRSKDICKSVGHGCEHACVNTGDSFVCKCQEGFLLREDGKTCKNKDVCKSVAHGCEHICVNNDDSYICKCQEGYVLKEDQKTCRTCTEGPLDLVFVIDGSKSLGEDNFEIVKQFVSGILDSLEISPKAARVGLLQYSTEVRTEFTLRQFSSAKDMKKAVSQMKYMGRGSMTGLALKQMFERSFTETEGARPFSANVPRISIVFTDGRAQDEVSEWAARAKQNGIIIYAIGIGKAIEEELLEIASEPSYKHLFYAEDFTAMEDISEELRARICEALKESASQQDPSSRRLHKTGPQPSGPESTTIAITDVIACPHLAIQHKYLFEESHTHSTTAKASKDKDQCKCENLVTFQNYATNEVRKLTQRYI
;
A
#
# COMPACT_ATOMS: atom_id res chain seq x y z
N CYS A 1 -91.99 7.30 -5.91
CA CYS A 1 -90.96 6.42 -5.32
C CYS A 1 -91.11 4.94 -5.68
N ALA A 2 -92.32 4.36 -5.78
CA ALA A 2 -92.50 2.94 -6.13
C ALA A 2 -92.21 2.61 -7.61
N GLU A 3 -92.42 3.57 -8.53
CA GLU A 3 -92.15 3.42 -9.96
C GLU A 3 -90.79 3.98 -10.40
N SER A 4 -90.27 5.00 -9.70
CA SER A 4 -88.97 5.63 -9.93
C SER A 4 -88.47 6.35 -8.67
N ASN A 5 -87.16 6.44 -8.47
CA ASN A 5 -86.52 7.05 -7.30
C ASN A 5 -86.42 8.59 -7.37
N HIS A 6 -86.95 9.21 -8.43
CA HIS A 6 -87.03 10.67 -8.65
C HIS A 6 -85.73 11.49 -8.43
N GLY A 7 -84.57 10.83 -8.46
CA GLY A 7 -83.26 11.42 -8.23
C GLY A 7 -82.86 11.55 -6.76
N CYS A 8 -83.56 10.90 -5.82
CA CYS A 8 -83.10 10.78 -4.43
C CYS A 8 -81.86 9.89 -4.36
N GLU A 9 -80.83 10.30 -3.65
CA GLU A 9 -79.60 9.51 -3.53
C GLU A 9 -79.81 8.23 -2.70
N GLN A 10 -80.58 8.32 -1.60
CA GLN A 10 -80.74 7.21 -0.66
C GLN A 10 -82.19 6.73 -0.58
N LEU A 11 -83.07 7.45 0.14
CA LEU A 11 -84.47 7.03 0.33
C LEU A 11 -85.42 8.04 -0.33
N CYS A 12 -86.44 7.54 -1.01
CA CYS A 12 -87.54 8.32 -1.56
C CYS A 12 -88.83 7.91 -0.85
N LEU A 13 -89.53 8.87 -0.24
CA LEU A 13 -90.81 8.68 0.42
C LEU A 13 -91.93 9.37 -0.34
N ASN A 14 -93.03 8.66 -0.61
CA ASN A 14 -94.20 9.26 -1.24
C ASN A 14 -94.96 10.12 -0.22
N THR A 15 -95.38 11.31 -0.62
CA THR A 15 -96.29 12.18 0.13
C THR A 15 -97.57 12.40 -0.68
N ASP A 16 -98.63 12.92 -0.05
CA ASP A 16 -99.90 13.13 -0.75
C ASP A 16 -99.72 14.12 -1.92
N GLY A 17 -99.80 13.60 -3.15
CA GLY A 17 -99.53 14.34 -4.39
C GLY A 17 -98.06 14.64 -4.75
N SER A 18 -97.05 14.16 -4.00
CA SER A 18 -95.62 14.42 -4.30
C SER A 18 -94.66 13.36 -3.71
N TYR A 19 -93.36 13.64 -3.67
CA TYR A 19 -92.33 12.83 -3.01
C TYR A 19 -91.34 13.73 -2.24
N VAL A 20 -90.67 13.14 -1.24
CA VAL A 20 -89.54 13.76 -0.52
C VAL A 20 -88.38 12.78 -0.43
N CYS A 21 -87.16 13.26 -0.59
CA CYS A 21 -85.96 12.46 -0.37
C CYS A 21 -85.58 12.52 1.11
N GLN A 22 -85.14 11.39 1.67
CA GLN A 22 -84.62 11.29 3.03
C GLN A 22 -83.30 10.53 3.02
N CYS A 23 -82.40 10.89 3.94
CA CYS A 23 -81.14 10.18 4.12
C CYS A 23 -81.27 9.11 5.20
N SER A 24 -80.51 8.03 5.02
CA SER A 24 -80.39 6.95 6.00
C SER A 24 -79.69 7.46 7.27
N GLU A 25 -79.85 6.73 8.37
CA GLU A 25 -79.27 7.09 9.67
C GLU A 25 -77.75 7.33 9.55
N GLY A 26 -77.27 8.50 10.01
CA GLY A 26 -75.87 8.93 9.88
C GLY A 26 -75.55 9.84 8.68
N PHE A 27 -76.55 10.21 7.88
CA PHE A 27 -76.42 11.13 6.75
C PHE A 27 -77.42 12.29 6.87
N VAL A 28 -77.03 13.48 6.42
CA VAL A 28 -77.87 14.69 6.36
C VAL A 28 -78.17 15.05 4.91
N ILE A 29 -79.39 15.51 4.65
CA ILE A 29 -79.80 15.91 3.30
C ILE A 29 -79.18 17.26 2.96
N ASN A 30 -78.61 17.36 1.77
CA ASN A 30 -78.01 18.59 1.28
C ASN A 30 -79.08 19.60 0.86
N GLU A 31 -78.68 20.85 0.60
CA GLU A 31 -79.59 21.94 0.22
C GLU A 31 -80.37 21.68 -1.09
N ASP A 32 -79.88 20.78 -1.94
CA ASP A 32 -80.57 20.35 -3.16
C ASP A 32 -81.79 19.45 -2.88
N LEU A 33 -82.02 19.09 -1.62
CA LEU A 33 -83.09 18.23 -1.11
C LEU A 33 -83.12 16.84 -1.78
N LYS A 34 -81.98 16.38 -2.31
CA LYS A 34 -81.88 15.10 -3.04
C LYS A 34 -80.66 14.27 -2.67
N THR A 35 -79.52 14.91 -2.42
CA THR A 35 -78.26 14.22 -2.09
C THR A 35 -78.00 14.21 -0.58
N CYS A 36 -77.21 13.24 -0.12
CA CYS A 36 -77.01 12.93 1.28
C CYS A 36 -75.52 12.92 1.61
N THR A 37 -75.06 13.79 2.52
CA THR A 37 -73.68 13.76 3.02
C THR A 37 -73.59 13.07 4.36
N ARG A 38 -72.54 12.26 4.54
CA ARG A 38 -72.30 11.57 5.81
C ARG A 38 -71.99 12.60 6.88
N VAL A 39 -72.62 12.47 8.05
CA VAL A 39 -72.33 13.33 9.19
C VAL A 39 -70.87 13.15 9.59
N ASP A 40 -70.08 14.23 9.53
CA ASP A 40 -68.72 14.21 10.04
C ASP A 40 -68.73 14.49 11.54
N TYR A 41 -68.74 13.41 12.32
CA TYR A 41 -68.73 13.51 13.77
C TYR A 41 -67.48 14.24 14.26
N CYS A 42 -66.33 14.14 13.58
CA CYS A 42 -65.10 14.85 13.97
C CYS A 42 -65.16 16.36 13.75
N ALA A 43 -66.04 16.86 12.86
CA ALA A 43 -66.23 18.29 12.61
C ALA A 43 -67.26 18.95 13.55
N LEU A 44 -68.09 18.15 14.24
CA LEU A 44 -69.15 18.67 15.13
C LEU A 44 -68.62 19.22 16.47
N SER A 45 -67.47 18.73 16.95
CA SER A 45 -66.83 19.19 18.19
C SER A 45 -65.38 18.68 18.25
N ASP A 46 -64.53 19.33 19.05
CA ASP A 46 -63.08 19.05 19.12
C ASP A 46 -62.73 17.67 19.74
N HIS A 47 -63.70 17.01 20.41
CA HIS A 47 -63.63 15.61 20.91
C HIS A 47 -62.44 15.22 21.82
N GLY A 48 -61.42 16.07 21.98
CA GLY A 48 -60.25 15.90 22.83
C GLY A 48 -59.27 14.82 22.37
N CYS A 49 -59.20 14.49 21.08
CA CYS A 49 -58.22 13.52 20.57
C CYS A 49 -56.81 14.12 20.56
N GLU A 50 -55.83 13.46 21.19
CA GLU A 50 -54.46 13.98 21.28
C GLU A 50 -53.76 14.07 19.92
N HIS A 51 -54.03 13.13 19.00
CA HIS A 51 -53.40 13.10 17.68
C HIS A 51 -54.41 13.25 16.53
N LEU A 52 -55.23 12.23 16.27
CA LEU A 52 -56.15 12.23 15.13
C LEU A 52 -57.56 11.81 15.56
N CYS A 53 -58.59 12.54 15.11
CA CYS A 53 -59.97 12.10 15.16
C CYS A 53 -60.34 11.41 13.85
N VAL A 54 -60.89 10.19 13.91
CA VAL A 54 -61.36 9.46 12.74
C VAL A 54 -62.87 9.30 12.82
N ASN A 55 -63.56 9.71 11.75
CA ASN A 55 -65.01 9.63 11.66
C ASN A 55 -65.45 8.18 11.42
N GLY A 56 -66.21 7.63 12.36
CA GLY A 56 -66.79 6.29 12.27
C GLY A 56 -68.27 6.33 11.89
N ASP A 57 -68.87 5.16 11.69
CA ASP A 57 -70.21 5.05 11.08
C ASP A 57 -71.35 5.66 11.92
N ARG A 58 -71.18 5.76 13.24
CA ARG A 58 -72.16 6.35 14.18
C ARG A 58 -71.54 7.21 15.31
N SER A 59 -70.22 7.41 15.28
CA SER A 59 -69.41 8.05 16.33
C SER A 59 -68.05 8.44 15.75
N TYR A 60 -67.25 9.21 16.50
CA TYR A 60 -65.83 9.38 16.23
C TYR A 60 -64.99 8.35 17.01
N THR A 61 -63.72 8.16 16.63
CA THR A 61 -62.71 7.43 17.42
C THR A 61 -61.37 8.13 17.28
N CYS A 62 -60.65 8.30 18.39
CA CYS A 62 -59.31 8.87 18.34
C CYS A 62 -58.27 7.81 17.92
N GLN A 63 -57.35 8.18 17.03
CA GLN A 63 -56.23 7.35 16.62
C GLN A 63 -54.91 8.07 16.87
N CYS A 64 -53.86 7.29 17.11
CA CYS A 64 -52.51 7.79 17.35
C CYS A 64 -51.64 7.58 16.11
N PHE A 65 -50.74 8.53 15.83
CA PHE A 65 -49.70 8.36 14.81
C PHE A 65 -48.81 7.13 15.08
N GLU A 66 -48.12 6.66 14.03
CA GLU A 66 -47.19 5.54 14.13
C GLU A 66 -46.18 5.74 15.27
N GLY A 67 -45.86 4.64 15.97
CA GLY A 67 -45.02 4.70 17.17
C GLY A 67 -45.76 5.07 18.46
N TYR A 68 -47.07 5.32 18.43
CA TYR A 68 -47.91 5.58 19.60
C TYR A 68 -49.10 4.61 19.68
N ARG A 69 -49.63 4.37 20.89
CA ARG A 69 -50.83 3.58 21.13
C ARG A 69 -51.83 4.38 21.94
N LEU A 70 -53.12 4.26 21.62
CA LEU A 70 -54.19 4.92 22.36
C LEU A 70 -54.24 4.37 23.79
N ARG A 71 -54.37 5.26 24.77
CA ARG A 71 -54.58 4.87 26.17
C ARG A 71 -56.01 4.42 26.38
N ASN A 72 -56.26 3.81 27.53
CA ASN A 72 -57.57 3.28 27.90
C ASN A 72 -58.64 4.37 28.07
N ASP A 73 -58.26 5.65 28.10
CA ASP A 73 -59.19 6.79 28.09
C ASP A 73 -59.80 7.05 26.70
N GLY A 74 -59.33 6.35 25.66
CA GLY A 74 -59.83 6.46 24.30
C GLY A 74 -59.48 7.77 23.60
N LYS A 75 -58.61 8.62 24.19
CA LYS A 75 -58.34 9.98 23.69
C LYS A 75 -56.86 10.34 23.66
N THR A 76 -56.08 9.91 24.66
CA THR A 76 -54.67 10.26 24.76
C THR A 76 -53.78 9.16 24.18
N CYS A 77 -52.64 9.56 23.64
CA CYS A 77 -51.67 8.69 23.02
C CYS A 77 -50.49 8.45 23.98
N LYS A 78 -50.03 7.21 24.05
CA LYS A 78 -48.80 6.84 24.75
C LYS A 78 -47.82 6.27 23.75
N ARG A 79 -46.60 6.79 23.72
CA ARG A 79 -45.54 6.28 22.88
C ARG A 79 -45.33 4.77 23.11
N LYS A 80 -45.36 3.98 22.05
CA LYS A 80 -45.06 2.55 22.07
C LYS A 80 -43.61 2.40 22.51
N ASN A 81 -43.39 1.66 23.59
CA ASN A 81 -42.04 1.38 24.04
C ASN A 81 -41.46 0.29 23.11
N VAL A 82 -40.60 0.71 22.19
CA VAL A 82 -39.98 -0.14 21.17
C VAL A 82 -39.21 -1.30 21.80
N CYS A 83 -38.65 -1.10 23.00
CA CYS A 83 -37.94 -2.14 23.76
C CYS A 83 -38.86 -3.19 24.41
N LYS A 84 -40.17 -2.95 24.49
CA LYS A 84 -41.15 -3.91 25.01
C LYS A 84 -41.93 -4.64 23.91
N SER A 85 -41.84 -4.17 22.67
CA SER A 85 -42.55 -4.78 21.54
C SER A 85 -41.79 -5.93 20.90
N VAL A 86 -40.45 -5.87 20.87
CA VAL A 86 -39.57 -6.89 20.27
C VAL A 86 -38.27 -6.95 21.06
N ASN A 87 -37.66 -8.14 21.21
CA ASN A 87 -36.33 -8.28 21.81
C ASN A 87 -35.27 -7.84 20.79
N HIS A 88 -34.63 -6.71 21.05
CA HIS A 88 -33.66 -6.09 20.13
C HIS A 88 -32.21 -6.55 20.32
N GLY A 89 -31.98 -7.53 21.20
CA GLY A 89 -30.66 -8.16 21.39
C GLY A 89 -29.64 -7.26 22.11
N CYS A 90 -30.10 -6.31 22.92
CA CYS A 90 -29.22 -5.57 23.84
C CYS A 90 -28.77 -6.48 24.98
N GLU A 91 -27.47 -6.59 25.20
CA GLU A 91 -26.92 -7.42 26.27
C GLU A 91 -27.35 -6.95 27.67
N HIS A 92 -27.34 -5.63 27.91
CA HIS A 92 -27.66 -5.06 29.22
C HIS A 92 -28.99 -4.30 29.27
N ILE A 93 -29.06 -3.11 28.69
CA ILE A 93 -30.23 -2.23 28.82
C ILE A 93 -30.66 -1.75 27.44
N CYS A 94 -31.92 -1.96 27.06
CA CYS A 94 -32.52 -1.35 25.88
C CYS A 94 -33.24 -0.06 26.27
N VAL A 95 -32.92 1.04 25.58
CA VAL A 95 -33.59 2.33 25.76
C VAL A 95 -34.28 2.71 24.44
N SER A 96 -35.58 3.01 24.51
CA SER A 96 -36.33 3.47 23.33
C SER A 96 -35.95 4.93 23.02
N ALA A 97 -35.51 5.20 21.79
CA ALA A 97 -35.09 6.52 21.32
C ALA A 97 -35.84 6.85 20.02
N ASP A 98 -36.43 8.05 19.91
CA ASP A 98 -37.29 8.54 18.79
C ASP A 98 -38.06 7.46 18.00
N ASN A 99 -37.50 6.92 16.92
CA ASN A 99 -38.11 5.85 16.11
C ASN A 99 -37.31 4.52 16.11
N SER A 100 -36.43 4.32 17.08
CA SER A 100 -35.49 3.20 17.18
C SER A 100 -35.24 2.78 18.65
N TYR A 101 -34.25 1.92 18.86
CA TYR A 101 -33.72 1.54 20.17
C TYR A 101 -32.21 1.80 20.20
N ILE A 102 -31.69 2.06 21.39
CA ILE A 102 -30.25 2.14 21.66
C ILE A 102 -29.96 1.22 22.84
N CYS A 103 -28.94 0.37 22.69
CA CYS A 103 -28.44 -0.45 23.79
C CYS A 103 -27.48 0.38 24.65
N LYS A 104 -27.64 0.30 25.97
CA LYS A 104 -26.75 0.89 26.97
C LYS A 104 -26.21 -0.19 27.88
N CYS A 105 -24.97 -0.02 28.31
CA CYS A 105 -24.33 -0.89 29.29
C CYS A 105 -24.56 -0.36 30.72
N ARG A 106 -24.61 -1.27 31.70
CA ARG A 106 -24.61 -0.93 33.13
C ARG A 106 -23.26 -0.32 33.52
N GLU A 107 -23.21 0.40 34.65
CA GLU A 107 -21.95 0.95 35.17
C GLU A 107 -20.87 -0.14 35.30
N GLY A 108 -19.64 0.19 34.92
CA GLY A 108 -18.53 -0.78 34.82
C GLY A 108 -18.32 -1.38 33.43
N PHE A 109 -19.22 -1.14 32.47
CA PHE A 109 -19.15 -1.71 31.13
C PHE A 109 -19.24 -0.63 30.03
N ILE A 110 -18.56 -0.85 28.91
CA ILE A 110 -18.58 0.00 27.71
C ILE A 110 -19.20 -0.75 26.54
N LEU A 111 -20.03 -0.06 25.75
CA LEU A 111 -20.71 -0.63 24.58
C LEU A 111 -19.69 -0.92 23.48
N ARG A 112 -19.71 -2.13 22.92
CA ARG A 112 -18.85 -2.50 21.80
C ARG A 112 -19.30 -1.80 20.52
N GLU A 113 -18.43 -1.82 19.50
CA GLU A 113 -18.72 -1.22 18.19
C GLU A 113 -19.94 -1.85 17.48
N ASP A 114 -20.34 -3.06 17.87
CA ASP A 114 -21.56 -3.71 17.36
C ASP A 114 -22.86 -3.04 17.84
N GLY A 115 -22.77 -2.08 18.76
CA GLY A 115 -23.90 -1.32 19.30
C GLY A 115 -24.87 -2.13 20.15
N LYS A 116 -24.54 -3.37 20.52
CA LYS A 116 -25.44 -4.32 21.19
C LYS A 116 -24.83 -5.02 22.40
N THR A 117 -23.55 -5.40 22.31
CA THR A 117 -22.85 -6.09 23.37
C THR A 117 -22.01 -5.14 24.22
N CYS A 118 -21.80 -5.52 25.47
CA CYS A 118 -21.07 -4.77 26.46
C CYS A 118 -19.75 -5.49 26.75
N ARG A 119 -18.68 -4.73 26.99
CA ARG A 119 -17.44 -5.28 27.57
C ARG A 119 -17.11 -4.55 28.85
N ASN A 120 -16.45 -5.25 29.77
CA ASN A 120 -15.95 -4.60 30.96
C ASN A 120 -15.03 -3.44 30.61
N LYS A 121 -15.23 -2.32 31.31
CA LYS A 121 -14.26 -1.25 31.37
C LYS A 121 -13.05 -1.84 32.07
N ASP A 122 -11.93 -1.98 31.35
CA ASP A 122 -10.73 -2.67 31.80
C ASP A 122 -10.27 -2.17 33.19
N ILE A 123 -10.54 -2.97 34.23
CA ILE A 123 -10.35 -2.62 35.64
C ILE A 123 -8.85 -2.67 35.96
N CYS A 124 -8.12 -3.65 35.43
CA CYS A 124 -6.67 -3.79 35.53
C CYS A 124 -5.90 -2.60 34.94
N SER A 125 -6.44 -1.94 33.91
CA SER A 125 -5.80 -0.77 33.28
C SER A 125 -6.16 0.56 33.95
N SER A 126 -7.12 0.56 34.88
CA SER A 126 -7.65 1.78 35.50
C SER A 126 -6.90 2.20 36.76
N VAL A 127 -6.36 1.24 37.52
CA VAL A 127 -5.61 1.43 38.77
C VAL A 127 -4.64 0.25 38.92
N ASP A 128 -3.46 0.48 39.52
CA ASP A 128 -2.56 -0.60 39.90
C ASP A 128 -3.12 -1.37 41.12
N HIS A 129 -3.44 -2.64 40.91
CA HIS A 129 -4.10 -3.49 41.91
C HIS A 129 -3.13 -4.35 42.74
N GLY A 130 -1.81 -4.24 42.50
CA GLY A 130 -0.77 -4.93 43.27
C GLY A 130 -0.74 -6.44 43.06
N CYS A 131 -1.01 -6.91 41.83
CA CYS A 131 -0.78 -8.31 41.45
C CYS A 131 0.71 -8.55 41.23
N GLU A 132 1.29 -9.58 41.85
CA GLU A 132 2.72 -9.88 41.72
C GLU A 132 3.14 -10.25 40.29
N HIS A 133 2.29 -10.99 39.57
CA HIS A 133 2.54 -11.39 38.19
C HIS A 133 1.59 -10.70 37.19
N VAL A 134 0.39 -11.25 36.97
CA VAL A 134 -0.53 -10.68 35.97
C VAL A 134 -1.91 -10.42 36.58
N CYS A 135 -2.48 -9.24 36.29
CA CYS A 135 -3.87 -8.89 36.60
C CYS A 135 -4.76 -9.27 35.41
N VAL A 136 -5.83 -10.01 35.67
CA VAL A 136 -6.80 -10.43 34.67
C VAL A 136 -8.18 -9.90 35.06
N ASN A 137 -8.84 -9.17 34.16
CA ASN A 137 -10.20 -8.70 34.39
C ASN A 137 -11.19 -9.87 34.40
N THR A 138 -12.07 -9.91 35.39
CA THR A 138 -13.20 -10.84 35.47
C THR A 138 -14.50 -10.10 35.20
N ASP A 139 -15.63 -10.83 35.08
CA ASP A 139 -16.92 -10.25 34.70
C ASP A 139 -17.43 -9.18 35.69
N GLU A 140 -16.99 -9.21 36.95
CA GLU A 140 -17.40 -8.27 37.99
C GLU A 140 -16.25 -7.50 38.67
N SER A 141 -14.97 -7.88 38.45
CA SER A 141 -13.80 -7.31 39.13
C SER A 141 -12.49 -7.65 38.39
N TYR A 142 -11.40 -7.91 39.12
CA TYR A 142 -10.14 -8.44 38.64
C TYR A 142 -9.67 -9.61 39.53
N ILE A 143 -8.80 -10.46 39.00
CA ILE A 143 -8.08 -11.49 39.75
C ILE A 143 -6.60 -11.45 39.38
N CYS A 144 -5.72 -11.70 40.34
CA CYS A 144 -4.30 -11.87 40.07
C CYS A 144 -4.03 -13.34 39.70
N GLN A 145 -3.30 -13.57 38.62
CA GLN A 145 -2.90 -14.90 38.16
C GLN A 145 -1.37 -15.00 38.14
N CYS A 146 -0.86 -16.17 38.50
CA CYS A 146 0.57 -16.47 38.52
C CYS A 146 1.03 -17.12 37.21
N TYR A 147 2.29 -16.92 36.83
CA TYR A 147 2.92 -17.64 35.72
C TYR A 147 3.07 -19.15 36.01
N GLU A 148 3.28 -19.95 34.97
CA GLU A 148 3.48 -21.40 35.12
C GLU A 148 4.62 -21.71 36.09
N GLY A 149 4.42 -22.71 36.97
CA GLY A 149 5.34 -23.04 38.06
C GLY A 149 4.97 -22.42 39.41
N PHE A 150 4.02 -21.49 39.45
CA PHE A 150 3.60 -20.80 40.65
C PHE A 150 2.10 -20.98 40.95
N ALA A 151 1.73 -21.01 42.23
CA ALA A 151 0.37 -21.05 42.73
C ALA A 151 0.05 -19.76 43.50
N LEU A 152 -1.12 -19.19 43.26
CA LEU A 152 -1.60 -17.99 43.96
C LEU A 152 -1.77 -18.30 45.45
N ARG A 153 -1.26 -17.43 46.32
CA ARG A 153 -1.40 -17.55 47.77
C ARG A 153 -2.83 -17.20 48.20
N GLU A 154 -3.15 -17.52 49.45
CA GLU A 154 -4.47 -17.22 50.05
C GLU A 154 -4.79 -15.72 50.12
N ASP A 155 -3.78 -14.85 50.00
CA ASP A 155 -3.96 -13.40 49.92
C ASP A 155 -4.52 -12.91 48.57
N GLY A 156 -4.62 -13.80 47.57
CA GLY A 156 -5.19 -13.53 46.26
C GLY A 156 -4.35 -12.58 45.38
N LYS A 157 -3.12 -12.25 45.78
CA LYS A 157 -2.26 -11.26 45.09
C LYS A 157 -0.83 -11.73 44.84
N THR A 158 -0.27 -12.51 45.77
CA THR A 158 1.12 -12.98 45.69
C THR A 158 1.18 -14.43 45.26
N CYS A 159 2.31 -14.82 44.66
CA CYS A 159 2.54 -16.13 44.08
C CYS A 159 3.56 -16.91 44.92
N ARG A 160 3.40 -18.23 45.03
CA ARG A 160 4.40 -19.14 45.62
C ARG A 160 4.75 -20.24 44.63
N ASN A 161 5.97 -20.76 44.68
CA ASN A 161 6.34 -21.92 43.88
C ASN A 161 5.43 -23.11 44.16
N LYS A 162 5.00 -23.77 43.09
CA LYS A 162 4.32 -25.07 43.15
C LYS A 162 5.38 -26.12 43.44
N ASP A 163 5.25 -26.84 44.55
CA ASP A 163 6.26 -27.77 45.09
C ASP A 163 6.70 -28.83 44.05
N VAL A 164 7.89 -28.64 43.47
CA VAL A 164 8.32 -29.30 42.22
C VAL A 164 8.68 -30.78 42.43
N CYS A 165 9.28 -31.15 43.56
CA CYS A 165 9.70 -32.53 43.90
C CYS A 165 8.54 -33.52 44.03
N ASN A 166 7.33 -33.04 44.31
CA ASN A 166 6.13 -33.88 44.46
C ASN A 166 5.30 -34.01 43.17
N SER A 167 5.69 -33.29 42.11
CA SER A 167 4.92 -33.27 40.86
C SER A 167 5.34 -34.35 39.86
N VAL A 168 6.63 -34.70 39.81
CA VAL A 168 7.23 -35.71 38.92
C VAL A 168 8.49 -36.30 39.60
N ASN A 169 8.84 -37.57 39.35
CA ASN A 169 10.09 -38.15 39.86
C ASN A 169 11.30 -37.61 39.06
N HIS A 170 12.13 -36.80 39.70
CA HIS A 170 13.23 -36.05 39.07
C HIS A 170 14.58 -36.80 39.00
N GLY A 171 14.63 -38.05 39.47
CA GLY A 171 15.79 -38.91 39.34
C GLY A 171 16.95 -38.62 40.29
N CYS A 172 16.66 -38.11 41.49
CA CYS A 172 17.65 -38.00 42.58
C CYS A 172 17.94 -39.38 43.16
N GLU A 173 19.22 -39.74 43.33
CA GLU A 173 19.61 -41.04 43.88
C GLU A 173 19.21 -41.20 45.36
N HIS A 174 19.28 -40.12 46.14
CA HIS A 174 18.90 -40.11 47.56
C HIS A 174 17.66 -39.23 47.83
N VAL A 175 17.83 -37.93 48.09
CA VAL A 175 16.73 -37.03 48.50
C VAL A 175 16.57 -35.87 47.52
N CYS A 176 15.33 -35.47 47.20
CA CYS A 176 14.98 -34.27 46.42
C CYS A 176 14.50 -33.15 47.35
N MET A 177 15.05 -31.95 47.19
CA MET A 177 14.70 -30.76 47.98
C MET A 177 14.25 -29.63 47.04
N ASN A 178 13.11 -29.00 47.32
CA ASN A 178 12.61 -27.85 46.53
C ASN A 178 13.42 -26.58 46.80
N THR A 179 13.62 -25.77 45.78
CA THR A 179 14.30 -24.46 45.86
C THR A 179 13.41 -23.36 45.28
N ASP A 180 13.80 -22.09 45.48
CA ASP A 180 13.00 -20.93 45.07
C ASP A 180 12.83 -20.78 43.54
N GLU A 181 13.56 -21.55 42.74
CA GLU A 181 13.45 -21.54 41.28
C GLU A 181 13.21 -22.95 40.68
N SER A 182 13.55 -24.04 41.39
CA SER A 182 13.36 -25.42 40.91
C SER A 182 13.48 -26.50 42.02
N TYR A 183 14.41 -27.47 41.90
CA TYR A 183 14.72 -28.52 42.86
C TYR A 183 16.23 -28.86 42.82
N ILE A 184 16.75 -29.44 43.91
CA ILE A 184 18.13 -29.94 44.00
C ILE A 184 18.15 -31.33 44.67
N CYS A 185 19.06 -32.21 44.27
CA CYS A 185 19.26 -33.52 44.90
C CYS A 185 20.32 -33.44 46.02
N GLN A 186 20.09 -34.14 47.14
CA GLN A 186 20.99 -34.17 48.29
C GLN A 186 21.32 -35.62 48.70
N CYS A 187 22.58 -35.87 49.06
CA CYS A 187 23.08 -37.19 49.50
C CYS A 187 23.03 -37.35 51.03
N TYR A 188 22.90 -38.60 51.51
CA TYR A 188 23.05 -38.94 52.93
C TYR A 188 24.50 -38.76 53.45
N GLU A 189 24.66 -38.67 54.77
CA GLU A 189 25.99 -38.53 55.40
C GLU A 189 26.96 -39.65 54.98
N GLY A 190 28.20 -39.29 54.67
CA GLY A 190 29.22 -40.20 54.12
C GLY A 190 29.38 -40.14 52.60
N PHE A 191 28.47 -39.45 51.90
CA PHE A 191 28.46 -39.32 50.44
C PHE A 191 28.45 -37.85 49.99
N ALA A 192 29.03 -37.58 48.81
CA ALA A 192 29.06 -36.27 48.16
C ALA A 192 28.32 -36.34 46.81
N LEU A 193 27.53 -35.31 46.50
CA LEU A 193 26.82 -35.20 45.22
C LEU A 193 27.82 -35.01 44.08
N ARG A 194 27.64 -35.76 43.00
CA ARG A 194 28.48 -35.67 41.80
C ARG A 194 28.14 -34.42 40.98
N GLU A 195 29.00 -34.08 40.02
CA GLU A 195 28.82 -32.94 39.12
C GLU A 195 27.56 -33.03 38.24
N ASP A 196 26.98 -34.23 38.09
CA ASP A 196 25.71 -34.43 37.39
C ASP A 196 24.49 -33.91 38.17
N GLY A 197 24.69 -33.48 39.43
CA GLY A 197 23.66 -32.91 40.29
C GLY A 197 22.58 -33.90 40.75
N LYS A 198 22.75 -35.22 40.50
CA LYS A 198 21.72 -36.24 40.75
C LYS A 198 22.22 -37.49 41.47
N THR A 199 23.46 -37.90 41.25
CA THR A 199 24.04 -39.13 41.83
C THR A 199 25.07 -38.83 42.92
N CYS A 200 25.31 -39.79 43.81
CA CYS A 200 26.13 -39.66 45.00
C CYS A 200 27.40 -40.52 44.91
N ARG A 201 28.52 -40.08 45.51
CA ARG A 201 29.77 -40.87 45.64
C ARG A 201 30.26 -40.92 47.08
N ASN A 202 30.90 -42.02 47.46
CA ASN A 202 31.54 -42.15 48.77
C ASN A 202 32.58 -41.04 49.00
N LYS A 203 32.66 -40.54 50.23
CA LYS A 203 33.68 -39.58 50.65
C LYS A 203 35.01 -40.33 50.87
N ASP A 204 36.04 -40.04 50.06
CA ASP A 204 37.33 -40.73 49.99
C ASP A 204 38.01 -40.99 51.36
N VAL A 205 38.29 -42.27 51.68
CA VAL A 205 38.95 -42.69 52.93
C VAL A 205 40.47 -42.46 52.92
N CYS A 206 41.14 -42.57 51.76
CA CYS A 206 42.58 -42.28 51.56
C CYS A 206 42.98 -40.83 51.90
N ASN A 207 42.03 -39.89 51.94
CA ASN A 207 42.29 -38.47 52.25
C ASN A 207 42.02 -38.12 53.72
N SER A 208 41.58 -39.08 54.53
CA SER A 208 41.28 -38.85 55.95
C SER A 208 42.52 -38.93 56.84
N VAL A 209 43.47 -39.83 56.53
CA VAL A 209 44.75 -40.04 57.24
C VAL A 209 45.79 -40.62 56.26
N ASN A 210 47.07 -40.32 56.44
CA ASN A 210 48.15 -40.90 55.62
C ASN A 210 48.41 -42.38 56.01
N HIS A 211 48.08 -43.30 55.10
CA HIS A 211 48.11 -44.75 55.32
C HIS A 211 49.46 -45.45 55.00
N GLY A 212 50.48 -44.67 54.60
CA GLY A 212 51.85 -45.16 54.43
C GLY A 212 52.09 -45.99 53.16
N CYS A 213 51.36 -45.73 52.07
CA CYS A 213 51.67 -46.25 50.74
C CYS A 213 52.87 -45.48 50.15
N GLU A 214 53.85 -46.18 49.54
CA GLU A 214 55.00 -45.52 48.91
C GLU A 214 54.59 -44.71 47.67
N HIS A 215 53.64 -45.20 46.88
CA HIS A 215 53.12 -44.53 45.68
C HIS A 215 51.67 -44.07 45.86
N VAL A 216 50.68 -44.89 45.48
CA VAL A 216 49.27 -44.47 45.46
C VAL A 216 48.43 -45.29 46.43
N CYS A 217 47.56 -44.63 47.19
CA CYS A 217 46.49 -45.24 47.97
C CYS A 217 45.20 -45.22 47.14
N MET A 218 44.52 -46.36 47.01
CA MET A 218 43.23 -46.47 46.34
C MET A 218 42.16 -46.93 47.33
N ASN A 219 41.02 -46.24 47.35
CA ASN A 219 39.87 -46.61 48.17
C ASN A 219 39.15 -47.83 47.58
N THR A 220 38.70 -48.72 48.46
CA THR A 220 37.85 -49.86 48.10
C THR A 220 36.51 -49.75 48.83
N ASP A 221 35.53 -50.56 48.44
CA ASP A 221 34.16 -50.49 48.99
C ASP A 221 34.09 -50.71 50.51
N GLU A 222 35.13 -51.32 51.10
CA GLU A 222 35.24 -51.58 52.53
C GLU A 222 36.46 -50.89 53.20
N SER A 223 37.55 -50.54 52.49
CA SER A 223 38.75 -49.87 53.06
C SER A 223 39.69 -49.20 52.03
N TYR A 224 40.98 -49.58 51.97
CA TYR A 224 41.98 -49.05 51.02
C TYR A 224 43.06 -50.09 50.66
N ILE A 225 43.75 -49.91 49.52
CA ILE A 225 44.90 -50.71 49.06
C ILE A 225 45.99 -49.81 48.47
N CYS A 226 47.28 -50.18 48.60
CA CYS A 226 48.40 -49.47 47.99
C CYS A 226 48.75 -50.02 46.60
N GLN A 227 48.94 -49.14 45.62
CA GLN A 227 49.29 -49.47 44.23
C GLN A 227 50.56 -48.74 43.79
N CYS A 228 51.44 -49.45 43.08
CA CYS A 228 52.65 -48.88 42.48
C CYS A 228 52.37 -48.31 41.08
N TYR A 229 53.10 -47.25 40.71
CA TYR A 229 53.10 -46.71 39.34
C TYR A 229 53.64 -47.73 38.31
N GLU A 230 53.24 -47.57 37.04
CA GLU A 230 53.72 -48.41 35.94
C GLU A 230 55.26 -48.43 35.88
N GLY A 231 55.83 -49.61 35.62
CA GLY A 231 57.28 -49.84 35.71
C GLY A 231 57.76 -50.35 37.06
N PHE A 232 56.91 -50.36 38.10
CA PHE A 232 57.22 -50.85 39.43
C PHE A 232 56.28 -51.99 39.87
N ALA A 233 56.79 -52.92 40.69
CA ALA A 233 55.99 -54.00 41.29
C ALA A 233 55.91 -53.85 42.83
N LEU A 234 54.72 -54.04 43.39
CA LEU A 234 54.45 -53.98 44.84
C LEU A 234 55.17 -55.14 45.54
N ARG A 235 55.89 -54.84 46.62
CA ARG A 235 56.59 -55.83 47.44
C ARG A 235 55.59 -56.60 48.31
N GLU A 236 56.05 -57.71 48.89
CA GLU A 236 55.25 -58.57 49.77
C GLU A 236 54.75 -57.87 51.05
N ASP A 237 55.32 -56.71 51.40
CA ASP A 237 54.87 -55.89 52.53
C ASP A 237 53.57 -55.10 52.25
N GLY A 238 53.07 -55.13 51.01
CA GLY A 238 51.83 -54.47 50.59
C GLY A 238 51.89 -52.95 50.60
N LYS A 239 53.07 -52.33 50.73
CA LYS A 239 53.23 -50.88 50.87
C LYS A 239 54.36 -50.27 50.02
N THR A 240 55.43 -51.01 49.74
CA THR A 240 56.61 -50.50 49.01
C THR A 240 56.76 -51.09 47.60
N CYS A 241 57.49 -50.41 46.71
CA CYS A 241 57.58 -50.68 45.27
C CYS A 241 59.03 -50.98 44.81
N ARG A 242 59.23 -51.78 43.74
CA ARG A 242 60.56 -52.02 43.11
C ARG A 242 60.54 -51.91 41.59
N ASN A 243 61.62 -51.41 40.99
CA ASN A 243 61.77 -51.16 39.54
C ASN A 243 61.83 -52.46 38.71
N LYS A 244 61.20 -52.47 37.54
CA LYS A 244 61.25 -53.53 36.53
C LYS A 244 62.10 -53.03 35.36
N ASP A 245 63.16 -53.74 34.96
CA ASP A 245 64.17 -53.30 33.96
C ASP A 245 63.53 -52.68 32.69
N VAL A 246 63.74 -51.37 32.48
CA VAL A 246 62.82 -50.51 31.72
C VAL A 246 63.09 -50.51 30.21
N CYS A 247 64.32 -50.26 29.71
CA CYS A 247 64.60 -50.16 28.25
C CYS A 247 64.26 -51.43 27.44
N ASN A 248 64.18 -52.61 28.05
CA ASN A 248 63.86 -53.89 27.35
C ASN A 248 62.39 -54.32 27.49
N SER A 249 61.58 -53.59 28.26
CA SER A 249 60.19 -53.97 28.54
C SER A 249 59.21 -53.51 27.45
N VAL A 250 59.42 -52.34 26.86
CA VAL A 250 58.61 -51.71 25.79
C VAL A 250 59.51 -50.74 25.00
N ASN A 251 59.18 -50.45 23.73
CA ASN A 251 59.87 -49.41 22.96
C ASN A 251 59.49 -48.01 23.50
N HIS A 252 60.45 -47.32 24.13
CA HIS A 252 60.23 -46.05 24.85
C HIS A 252 60.27 -44.78 23.98
N GLY A 253 60.39 -44.93 22.66
CA GLY A 253 60.29 -43.82 21.72
C GLY A 253 61.51 -42.90 21.68
N CYS A 254 62.69 -43.38 22.08
CA CYS A 254 63.95 -42.69 21.81
C CYS A 254 64.20 -42.69 20.30
N GLU A 255 64.41 -41.52 19.70
CA GLU A 255 64.69 -41.42 18.26
C GLU A 255 66.01 -42.10 17.88
N HIS A 256 67.01 -42.03 18.77
CA HIS A 256 68.32 -42.66 18.58
C HIS A 256 68.56 -43.80 19.58
N VAL A 257 69.17 -43.54 20.75
CA VAL A 257 69.60 -44.59 21.70
C VAL A 257 68.91 -44.44 23.07
N CYS A 258 68.42 -45.55 23.66
CA CYS A 258 67.89 -45.64 25.04
C CYS A 258 68.98 -46.16 26.00
N VAL A 259 69.16 -45.50 27.14
CA VAL A 259 70.13 -45.90 28.18
C VAL A 259 69.40 -45.97 29.53
N ASN A 260 69.42 -47.13 30.20
CA ASN A 260 68.83 -47.31 31.53
C ASN A 260 69.58 -46.49 32.60
N THR A 261 68.87 -45.93 33.57
CA THR A 261 69.41 -45.25 34.76
C THR A 261 68.85 -45.84 36.04
N ASP A 262 69.44 -45.52 37.20
CA ASP A 262 69.08 -46.11 38.50
C ASP A 262 67.59 -45.94 38.90
N SER A 263 66.91 -44.96 38.30
CA SER A 263 65.49 -44.69 38.52
C SER A 263 64.60 -44.81 37.28
N SER A 264 65.14 -44.85 36.04
CA SER A 264 64.36 -44.85 34.79
C SER A 264 65.21 -45.18 33.54
N TYR A 265 65.03 -44.47 32.42
CA TYR A 265 65.84 -44.46 31.22
C TYR A 265 66.04 -43.03 30.70
N ILE A 266 67.06 -42.80 29.86
CA ILE A 266 67.24 -41.54 29.11
C ILE A 266 67.46 -41.85 27.63
N CYS A 267 67.10 -40.91 26.74
CA CYS A 267 67.43 -40.99 25.33
C CYS A 267 68.68 -40.16 25.00
N GLN A 268 69.54 -40.67 24.13
CA GLN A 268 70.79 -40.01 23.71
C GLN A 268 70.88 -39.91 22.18
N CYS A 269 71.31 -38.75 21.67
CA CYS A 269 71.46 -38.48 20.24
C CYS A 269 72.87 -38.81 19.72
N TYR A 270 72.97 -39.15 18.42
CA TYR A 270 74.25 -39.26 17.70
C TYR A 270 74.93 -37.89 17.48
N GLU A 271 76.24 -37.89 17.18
CA GLU A 271 77.00 -36.64 16.95
C GLU A 271 76.37 -35.76 15.86
N GLY A 272 76.33 -34.44 16.10
CA GLY A 272 75.73 -33.44 15.20
C GLY A 272 74.30 -33.00 15.60
N PHE A 273 73.66 -33.73 16.51
CA PHE A 273 72.31 -33.46 17.01
C PHE A 273 72.32 -33.16 18.51
N VAL A 274 71.36 -32.36 18.97
CA VAL A 274 71.14 -32.10 20.39
C VAL A 274 69.75 -32.59 20.80
N LEU A 275 69.65 -33.24 21.95
CA LEU A 275 68.38 -33.74 22.47
C LEU A 275 67.44 -32.54 22.70
N ARG A 276 66.20 -32.65 22.21
CA ARG A 276 65.18 -31.61 22.41
C ARG A 276 64.73 -31.60 23.88
N GLU A 277 64.00 -30.56 24.26
CA GLU A 277 63.43 -30.44 25.62
C GLU A 277 62.43 -31.56 25.97
N ASP A 278 61.96 -32.32 24.98
CA ASP A 278 61.12 -33.50 25.20
C ASP A 278 61.89 -34.75 25.67
N GLU A 279 63.22 -34.62 25.77
CA GLU A 279 64.16 -35.64 26.23
C GLU A 279 64.12 -36.96 25.42
N LYS A 280 63.49 -36.96 24.24
CA LYS A 280 63.27 -38.17 23.42
C LYS A 280 63.65 -38.02 21.96
N THR A 281 63.45 -36.84 21.38
CA THR A 281 63.77 -36.55 19.98
C THR A 281 65.00 -35.67 19.86
N CYS A 282 65.66 -35.73 18.72
CA CYS A 282 66.92 -35.06 18.44
C CYS A 282 66.68 -33.91 17.45
N LYS A 283 67.21 -32.70 17.73
CA LYS A 283 67.21 -31.59 16.76
C LYS A 283 68.58 -31.37 16.17
N ASN A 284 68.59 -30.99 14.90
CA ASN A 284 69.77 -30.48 14.23
C ASN A 284 70.31 -29.23 14.93
N LYS A 285 71.63 -29.11 14.98
CA LYS A 285 72.32 -27.92 15.48
C LYS A 285 72.07 -26.73 14.52
N ASP A 286 71.11 -25.86 14.88
CA ASP A 286 70.76 -24.53 14.34
C ASP A 286 71.33 -24.19 12.93
N ILE A 287 70.54 -24.52 11.89
CA ILE A 287 70.94 -24.45 10.47
C ILE A 287 71.14 -22.99 9.98
N CYS A 288 70.34 -22.02 10.46
CA CYS A 288 70.45 -20.59 10.13
C CYS A 288 71.74 -19.94 10.68
N LYS A 289 72.42 -20.56 11.64
CA LYS A 289 73.73 -20.10 12.17
C LYS A 289 74.93 -20.76 11.50
N SER A 290 74.71 -21.80 10.70
CA SER A 290 75.77 -22.57 10.06
C SER A 290 76.31 -21.91 8.79
N VAL A 291 75.43 -21.31 7.98
CA VAL A 291 75.74 -20.63 6.71
C VAL A 291 74.68 -19.55 6.45
N SER A 292 75.04 -18.46 5.76
CA SER A 292 74.08 -17.42 5.35
C SER A 292 73.25 -17.88 4.14
N HIS A 293 71.94 -18.01 4.32
CA HIS A 293 71.02 -18.61 3.33
C HIS A 293 70.32 -17.62 2.37
N GLY A 294 70.67 -16.33 2.46
CA GLY A 294 70.20 -15.30 1.53
C GLY A 294 68.75 -14.84 1.72
N CYS A 295 68.23 -14.87 2.95
CA CYS A 295 66.95 -14.26 3.29
C CYS A 295 67.08 -12.74 3.37
N GLU A 296 66.15 -12.00 2.74
CA GLU A 296 66.18 -10.52 2.76
C GLU A 296 65.94 -9.94 4.16
N HIS A 297 65.05 -10.56 4.95
CA HIS A 297 64.73 -10.11 6.31
C HIS A 297 65.16 -11.14 7.37
N LEU A 298 64.32 -12.14 7.70
CA LEU A 298 64.61 -13.12 8.76
C LEU A 298 64.76 -14.53 8.18
N CYS A 299 65.70 -15.32 8.73
CA CYS A 299 65.82 -16.77 8.53
C CYS A 299 65.24 -17.48 9.75
N VAL A 300 64.30 -18.41 9.54
CA VAL A 300 63.70 -19.22 10.61
C VAL A 300 64.01 -20.68 10.33
N ASN A 301 64.58 -21.39 11.31
CA ASN A 301 64.81 -22.83 11.19
C ASN A 301 63.50 -23.59 11.33
N ASN A 302 63.32 -24.60 10.48
CA ASN A 302 62.34 -25.67 10.63
C ASN A 302 63.08 -26.99 10.89
N ASP A 303 62.35 -28.02 11.30
CA ASP A 303 62.93 -29.27 11.84
C ASP A 303 64.06 -29.87 10.98
N ASP A 304 63.93 -29.85 9.64
CA ASP A 304 64.96 -30.31 8.68
C ASP A 304 65.37 -29.25 7.63
N SER A 305 64.95 -27.99 7.75
CA SER A 305 65.14 -26.97 6.70
C SER A 305 65.13 -25.54 7.26
N TYR A 306 65.14 -24.51 6.41
CA TYR A 306 64.95 -23.11 6.79
C TYR A 306 63.89 -22.45 5.89
N THR A 307 63.20 -21.44 6.41
CA THR A 307 62.30 -20.58 5.64
C THR A 307 62.64 -19.11 5.91
N CYS A 308 62.58 -18.28 4.87
CA CYS A 308 62.73 -16.84 5.03
C CYS A 308 61.40 -16.17 5.40
N GLN A 309 61.40 -15.25 6.36
CA GLN A 309 60.22 -14.51 6.79
C GLN A 309 60.45 -12.99 6.68
N CYS A 310 59.41 -12.25 6.29
CA CYS A 310 59.45 -10.80 6.17
C CYS A 310 58.94 -10.11 7.46
N HIS A 311 59.48 -8.93 7.77
CA HIS A 311 58.95 -8.05 8.82
C HIS A 311 57.50 -7.59 8.53
N ASP A 312 56.81 -7.11 9.58
CA ASP A 312 55.44 -6.59 9.48
C ASP A 312 55.35 -5.48 8.42
N GLY A 313 54.28 -5.53 7.61
CA GLY A 313 54.12 -4.68 6.43
C GLY A 313 54.67 -5.26 5.12
N PHE A 314 55.34 -6.43 5.13
CA PHE A 314 55.90 -7.06 3.94
C PHE A 314 55.44 -8.53 3.77
N ALA A 315 55.39 -9.01 2.52
CA ALA A 315 55.02 -10.37 2.14
C ALA A 315 56.14 -11.02 1.32
N LEU A 316 56.43 -12.30 1.60
CA LEU A 316 57.45 -13.08 0.91
C LEU A 316 57.07 -13.30 -0.56
N ARG A 317 58.01 -13.08 -1.48
CA ARG A 317 57.80 -13.31 -2.91
C ARG A 317 57.83 -14.81 -3.24
N GLN A 318 57.42 -15.16 -4.45
CA GLN A 318 57.42 -16.54 -4.95
C GLN A 318 58.82 -17.18 -4.99
N ASP A 319 59.89 -16.38 -4.93
CA ASP A 319 61.27 -16.88 -4.84
C ASP A 319 61.63 -17.43 -3.44
N GLY A 320 60.73 -17.26 -2.46
CA GLY A 320 60.92 -17.76 -1.10
C GLY A 320 62.01 -17.04 -0.30
N LYS A 321 62.56 -15.93 -0.81
CA LYS A 321 63.73 -15.24 -0.21
C LYS A 321 63.59 -13.73 -0.09
N THR A 322 62.93 -13.08 -1.06
CA THR A 322 62.78 -11.62 -1.08
C THR A 322 61.40 -11.19 -0.61
N CYS A 323 61.29 -9.96 -0.11
CA CYS A 323 60.10 -9.38 0.49
C CYS A 323 59.54 -8.27 -0.41
N ARG A 324 58.22 -8.14 -0.47
CA ARG A 324 57.52 -7.00 -1.10
C ARG A 324 56.60 -6.34 -0.09
N SER A 325 56.40 -5.03 -0.17
CA SER A 325 55.41 -4.35 0.67
C SER A 325 54.04 -5.02 0.48
N LYS A 326 53.37 -5.34 1.58
CA LYS A 326 51.96 -5.74 1.57
C LYS A 326 51.16 -4.56 1.01
N ASP A 327 50.34 -4.83 -0.01
CA ASP A 327 49.40 -3.86 -0.55
C ASP A 327 48.31 -3.66 0.53
N ILE A 328 48.44 -2.57 1.29
CA ILE A 328 47.60 -2.28 2.47
C ILE A 328 46.13 -2.31 2.06
N CYS A 329 45.77 -1.72 0.92
CA CYS A 329 44.41 -1.73 0.36
C CYS A 329 43.84 -3.12 0.01
N LYS A 330 44.68 -4.17 -0.10
CA LYS A 330 44.22 -5.55 -0.39
C LYS A 330 44.18 -6.46 0.83
N SER A 331 44.73 -6.03 1.98
CA SER A 331 44.84 -6.90 3.16
C SER A 331 43.63 -6.86 4.09
N VAL A 332 42.85 -5.77 4.11
CA VAL A 332 41.66 -5.58 4.98
C VAL A 332 40.67 -4.62 4.28
N GLY A 333 39.37 -4.77 4.52
CA GLY A 333 38.35 -3.81 4.07
C GLY A 333 38.42 -2.51 4.85
N HIS A 334 39.04 -1.47 4.27
CA HIS A 334 39.34 -0.20 4.97
C HIS A 334 38.19 0.80 5.06
N GLY A 335 36.99 0.43 4.60
CA GLY A 335 35.79 1.27 4.67
C GLY A 335 35.81 2.51 3.77
N CYS A 336 36.63 2.52 2.71
CA CYS A 336 36.56 3.54 1.67
C CYS A 336 35.30 3.32 0.82
N GLU A 337 34.47 4.36 0.66
CA GLU A 337 33.25 4.29 -0.14
C GLU A 337 33.53 4.05 -1.64
N HIS A 338 34.59 4.64 -2.17
CA HIS A 338 34.97 4.52 -3.58
C HIS A 338 36.28 3.75 -3.80
N ALA A 339 37.43 4.42 -3.71
CA ALA A 339 38.73 3.80 -3.98
C ALA A 339 39.68 3.96 -2.78
N CYS A 340 40.47 2.93 -2.49
CA CYS A 340 41.58 2.97 -1.54
C CYS A 340 42.89 3.12 -2.32
N VAL A 341 43.76 4.03 -1.91
CA VAL A 341 45.09 4.24 -2.51
C VAL A 341 46.17 4.12 -1.44
N ASN A 342 47.15 3.23 -1.63
CA ASN A 342 48.30 3.11 -0.73
C ASN A 342 49.19 4.34 -0.84
N THR A 343 49.59 4.89 0.30
CA THR A 343 50.53 6.01 0.43
C THR A 343 51.62 5.64 1.42
N GLY A 344 52.74 5.13 0.91
CA GLY A 344 53.86 4.66 1.73
C GLY A 344 53.43 3.58 2.73
N ASP A 345 53.49 3.91 4.02
CA ASP A 345 53.14 3.03 5.14
C ASP A 345 51.65 3.12 5.56
N SER A 346 50.82 3.89 4.83
CA SER A 346 49.41 4.14 5.14
C SER A 346 48.50 4.06 3.89
N PHE A 347 47.21 4.36 4.03
CA PHE A 347 46.25 4.43 2.93
C PHE A 347 45.39 5.70 3.02
N VAL A 348 44.91 6.17 1.87
CA VAL A 348 43.94 7.27 1.78
C VAL A 348 42.79 6.85 0.87
N CYS A 349 41.56 7.17 1.28
CA CYS A 349 40.39 6.97 0.43
C CYS A 349 40.27 8.10 -0.61
N LYS A 350 40.02 7.73 -1.86
CA LYS A 350 39.83 8.65 -2.98
C LYS A 350 38.43 8.47 -3.55
N CYS A 351 37.74 9.58 -3.75
CA CYS A 351 36.44 9.60 -4.41
C CYS A 351 36.59 9.63 -5.95
N GLN A 352 35.62 9.05 -6.67
CA GLN A 352 35.53 9.13 -8.13
C GLN A 352 35.27 10.58 -8.58
N GLU A 353 35.49 10.87 -9.87
CA GLU A 353 35.19 12.20 -10.43
C GLU A 353 33.72 12.57 -10.19
N GLY A 354 33.46 13.81 -9.77
CA GLY A 354 32.13 14.26 -9.37
C GLY A 354 31.83 14.14 -7.87
N PHE A 355 32.76 13.64 -7.05
CA PHE A 355 32.58 13.47 -5.61
C PHE A 355 33.73 14.09 -4.80
N LEU A 356 33.42 14.58 -3.59
CA LEU A 356 34.36 15.13 -2.61
C LEU A 356 34.45 14.21 -1.40
N LEU A 357 35.67 13.97 -0.90
CA LEU A 357 35.88 13.20 0.33
C LEU A 357 35.37 14.02 1.52
N ARG A 358 34.57 13.41 2.40
CA ARG A 358 34.07 14.05 3.62
C ARG A 358 35.17 14.15 4.67
N GLU A 359 34.91 14.93 5.72
CA GLU A 359 35.87 15.15 6.83
C GLU A 359 36.21 13.86 7.60
N ASP A 360 35.39 12.81 7.46
CA ASP A 360 35.67 11.48 8.02
C ASP A 360 36.79 10.73 7.29
N GLY A 361 37.28 11.25 6.16
CA GLY A 361 38.35 10.67 5.36
C GLY A 361 37.98 9.35 4.67
N LYS A 362 36.70 8.95 4.65
CA LYS A 362 36.25 7.63 4.17
C LYS A 362 35.05 7.67 3.24
N THR A 363 34.08 8.54 3.52
CA THR A 363 32.86 8.67 2.72
C THR A 363 32.96 9.80 1.70
N CYS A 364 32.20 9.67 0.63
CA CYS A 364 32.15 10.59 -0.48
C CYS A 364 30.82 11.37 -0.43
N LYS A 365 30.86 12.64 -0.84
CA LYS A 365 29.66 13.45 -1.10
C LYS A 365 29.66 13.92 -2.53
N ASN A 366 28.49 13.97 -3.16
CA ASN A 366 28.37 14.58 -4.48
C ASN A 366 28.97 15.99 -4.48
N LYS A 367 29.86 16.24 -5.42
CA LYS A 367 30.33 17.57 -5.74
C LYS A 367 29.16 18.26 -6.43
N ASP A 368 28.54 19.20 -5.73
CA ASP A 368 27.46 20.03 -6.26
C ASP A 368 27.93 20.75 -7.54
N VAL A 369 27.54 20.21 -8.69
CA VAL A 369 27.98 20.70 -10.01
C VAL A 369 27.32 22.03 -10.32
N CYS A 370 26.08 22.24 -9.85
CA CYS A 370 25.38 23.52 -9.98
C CYS A 370 26.04 24.67 -9.20
N LYS A 371 26.85 24.39 -8.17
CA LYS A 371 27.70 25.40 -7.51
C LYS A 371 28.99 25.72 -8.27
N SER A 372 29.30 24.98 -9.33
CA SER A 372 30.45 25.29 -10.19
C SER A 372 30.08 26.34 -11.23
N VAL A 373 30.98 27.28 -11.51
CA VAL A 373 30.73 28.39 -12.45
C VAL A 373 30.55 27.91 -13.91
N ALA A 374 30.87 26.63 -14.20
CA ALA A 374 30.93 26.07 -15.55
C ALA A 374 30.01 24.84 -15.74
N HIS A 375 28.79 24.84 -15.18
CA HIS A 375 27.82 23.76 -15.42
C HIS A 375 27.14 23.83 -16.79
N GLY A 376 27.18 24.99 -17.47
CA GLY A 376 26.72 25.12 -18.87
C GLY A 376 25.21 24.97 -19.10
N CYS A 377 24.39 25.17 -18.05
CA CYS A 377 22.93 25.30 -18.22
C CYS A 377 22.61 26.75 -18.56
N GLU A 378 21.78 26.98 -19.59
CA GLU A 378 21.36 28.32 -19.98
C GLU A 378 20.46 28.98 -18.93
N HIS A 379 19.53 28.20 -18.35
CA HIS A 379 18.62 28.66 -17.31
C HIS A 379 18.96 28.03 -15.95
N ILE A 380 18.16 27.07 -15.49
CA ILE A 380 18.22 26.53 -14.13
C ILE A 380 19.05 25.25 -14.14
N CYS A 381 20.00 25.12 -13.21
CA CYS A 381 20.70 23.86 -12.94
C CYS A 381 20.11 23.20 -11.70
N VAL A 382 19.81 21.90 -11.77
CA VAL A 382 19.33 21.10 -10.63
C VAL A 382 20.24 19.88 -10.48
N ASN A 383 20.89 19.72 -9.32
CA ASN A 383 21.63 18.49 -9.05
C ASN A 383 20.67 17.34 -8.74
N ASN A 384 21.03 16.16 -9.25
CA ASN A 384 20.43 14.88 -8.91
C ASN A 384 21.47 14.00 -8.20
N ASP A 385 21.04 12.84 -7.68
CA ASP A 385 21.88 11.96 -6.84
C ASP A 385 23.16 11.47 -7.52
N ASP A 386 23.25 11.46 -8.86
CA ASP A 386 24.45 11.02 -9.60
C ASP A 386 24.98 12.07 -10.62
N SER A 387 24.31 13.23 -10.79
CA SER A 387 24.63 14.20 -11.86
C SER A 387 23.92 15.55 -11.65
N TYR A 388 23.73 16.33 -12.71
CA TYR A 388 22.88 17.51 -12.76
C TYR A 388 22.05 17.51 -14.05
N ILE A 389 20.88 18.15 -13.99
CA ILE A 389 20.01 18.38 -15.14
C ILE A 389 19.77 19.87 -15.31
N CYS A 390 19.69 20.33 -16.56
CA CYS A 390 19.28 21.69 -16.87
C CYS A 390 17.75 21.74 -17.01
N LYS A 391 17.12 22.74 -16.41
CA LYS A 391 15.69 23.05 -16.53
C LYS A 391 15.53 24.45 -17.10
N CYS A 392 14.50 24.65 -17.91
CA CYS A 392 14.17 25.96 -18.45
C CYS A 392 13.14 26.67 -17.56
N GLN A 393 13.23 28.00 -17.51
CA GLN A 393 12.19 28.86 -16.94
C GLN A 393 10.87 28.74 -17.74
N GLU A 394 9.78 29.21 -17.15
CA GLU A 394 8.45 29.18 -17.75
C GLU A 394 8.44 29.90 -19.12
N GLY A 395 7.72 29.33 -20.11
CA GLY A 395 7.73 29.80 -21.50
C GLY A 395 8.89 29.27 -22.38
N TYR A 396 9.81 28.48 -21.81
CA TYR A 396 10.95 27.90 -22.53
C TYR A 396 10.99 26.36 -22.43
N VAL A 397 11.56 25.73 -23.45
CA VAL A 397 11.75 24.27 -23.53
C VAL A 397 13.23 23.94 -23.76
N LEU A 398 13.70 22.85 -23.14
CA LEU A 398 15.09 22.42 -23.27
C LEU A 398 15.35 21.91 -24.70
N LYS A 399 16.43 22.38 -25.32
CA LYS A 399 16.86 21.93 -26.66
C LYS A 399 17.49 20.54 -26.58
N GLU A 400 17.73 19.95 -27.75
CA GLU A 400 18.33 18.60 -27.90
C GLU A 400 19.72 18.47 -27.25
N ASP A 401 20.44 19.59 -27.05
CA ASP A 401 21.75 19.59 -26.38
C ASP A 401 21.68 19.42 -24.85
N GLN A 402 20.45 19.34 -24.30
CA GLN A 402 20.13 19.21 -22.88
C GLN A 402 20.70 20.34 -21.99
N LYS A 403 21.07 21.48 -22.59
CA LYS A 403 21.76 22.58 -21.92
C LYS A 403 21.16 23.93 -22.21
N THR A 404 20.76 24.16 -23.46
CA THR A 404 20.17 25.42 -23.92
C THR A 404 18.65 25.33 -23.97
N CYS A 405 18.00 26.47 -23.89
CA CYS A 405 16.56 26.63 -23.90
C CYS A 405 16.15 27.35 -25.20
N ARG A 406 14.99 26.98 -25.75
CA ARG A 406 14.30 27.77 -26.79
C ARG A 406 12.96 28.24 -26.28
N THR A 407 12.47 29.35 -26.81
CA THR A 407 11.08 29.75 -26.64
C THR A 407 10.19 28.65 -27.24
N CYS A 408 9.09 28.32 -26.58
CA CYS A 408 8.23 27.22 -27.06
C CYS A 408 7.66 27.43 -28.46
N THR A 409 7.68 28.65 -28.97
CA THR A 409 7.04 29.03 -30.22
C THR A 409 7.88 28.73 -31.45
N GLU A 410 9.12 28.24 -31.27
CA GLU A 410 10.04 27.77 -32.33
C GLU A 410 9.83 26.28 -32.70
N GLY A 411 8.75 25.66 -32.22
CA GLY A 411 8.46 24.23 -32.42
C GLY A 411 7.55 23.93 -33.62
N PRO A 412 7.65 22.73 -34.22
CA PRO A 412 6.71 22.29 -35.24
C PRO A 412 5.30 22.09 -34.66
N LEU A 413 4.32 22.91 -35.08
CA LEU A 413 2.90 22.84 -34.67
C LEU A 413 1.93 22.99 -35.86
N ASP A 414 0.89 22.17 -35.95
CA ASP A 414 -0.22 22.40 -36.90
C ASP A 414 -1.44 22.93 -36.12
N LEU A 415 -1.80 24.19 -36.36
CA LEU A 415 -2.86 24.90 -35.63
C LEU A 415 -4.01 25.30 -36.57
N VAL A 416 -5.26 25.00 -36.23
CA VAL A 416 -6.44 25.45 -36.98
C VAL A 416 -7.37 26.25 -36.09
N PHE A 417 -7.70 27.47 -36.51
CA PHE A 417 -8.73 28.28 -35.87
C PHE A 417 -10.09 28.00 -36.50
N VAL A 418 -11.10 27.78 -35.66
CA VAL A 418 -12.51 27.60 -36.02
C VAL A 418 -13.28 28.74 -35.37
N ILE A 419 -13.74 29.70 -36.17
CA ILE A 419 -14.32 30.94 -35.66
C ILE A 419 -15.80 31.01 -35.99
N ASP A 420 -16.65 31.13 -34.97
CA ASP A 420 -18.06 31.42 -35.16
C ASP A 420 -18.24 32.86 -35.71
N GLY A 421 -18.89 32.97 -36.85
CA GLY A 421 -19.33 34.23 -37.47
C GLY A 421 -20.85 34.33 -37.52
N SER A 422 -21.56 33.61 -36.66
CA SER A 422 -23.02 33.59 -36.55
C SER A 422 -23.59 34.89 -35.99
N LYS A 423 -24.90 35.06 -36.18
CA LYS A 423 -25.65 36.20 -35.67
C LYS A 423 -25.65 36.30 -34.14
N SER A 424 -25.58 35.15 -33.45
CA SER A 424 -25.71 35.11 -32.00
C SER A 424 -24.44 35.60 -31.28
N LEU A 425 -23.27 35.40 -31.89
CA LEU A 425 -22.02 36.00 -31.44
C LEU A 425 -22.03 37.53 -31.56
N GLY A 426 -22.48 38.05 -32.70
CA GLY A 426 -22.50 39.49 -32.99
C GLY A 426 -21.22 40.04 -33.62
N GLU A 427 -21.33 41.14 -34.36
CA GLU A 427 -20.22 41.73 -35.13
C GLU A 427 -19.12 42.32 -34.23
N ASP A 428 -19.50 42.95 -33.12
CA ASP A 428 -18.52 43.53 -32.18
C ASP A 428 -17.63 42.45 -31.57
N ASN A 429 -18.22 41.35 -31.08
CA ASN A 429 -17.48 40.20 -30.54
C ASN A 429 -16.62 39.53 -31.61
N PHE A 430 -17.10 39.46 -32.85
CA PHE A 430 -16.33 38.91 -33.96
C PHE A 430 -15.05 39.70 -34.25
N GLU A 431 -15.08 41.04 -34.15
CA GLU A 431 -13.86 41.86 -34.26
C GLU A 431 -12.89 41.60 -33.10
N ILE A 432 -13.39 41.34 -31.88
CA ILE A 432 -12.53 40.98 -30.76
C ILE A 432 -11.83 39.64 -31.03
N VAL A 433 -12.54 38.63 -31.57
CA VAL A 433 -11.93 37.36 -31.96
C VAL A 433 -10.82 37.56 -32.98
N LYS A 434 -11.02 38.42 -33.99
CA LYS A 434 -9.99 38.73 -34.99
C LYS A 434 -8.73 39.33 -34.34
N GLN A 435 -8.89 40.19 -33.34
CA GLN A 435 -7.78 40.76 -32.59
C GLN A 435 -7.05 39.70 -31.76
N PHE A 436 -7.79 38.84 -31.06
CA PHE A 436 -7.21 37.74 -30.28
C PHE A 436 -6.42 36.76 -31.16
N VAL A 437 -6.98 36.34 -32.29
CA VAL A 437 -6.28 35.47 -33.27
C VAL A 437 -5.01 36.16 -33.77
N SER A 438 -5.06 37.47 -34.02
CA SER A 438 -3.88 38.25 -34.42
C SER A 438 -2.80 38.27 -33.33
N GLY A 439 -3.19 38.37 -32.05
CA GLY A 439 -2.27 38.30 -30.91
C GLY A 439 -1.56 36.95 -30.80
N ILE A 440 -2.30 35.84 -30.97
CA ILE A 440 -1.68 34.50 -30.99
C ILE A 440 -0.69 34.38 -32.15
N LEU A 441 -1.07 34.86 -33.35
CA LEU A 441 -0.20 34.82 -34.53
C LEU A 441 1.11 35.59 -34.33
N ASP A 442 1.12 36.65 -33.51
CA ASP A 442 2.33 37.41 -33.18
C ASP A 442 3.29 36.65 -32.26
N SER A 443 2.78 35.69 -31.48
CA SER A 443 3.59 34.87 -30.58
C SER A 443 4.24 33.67 -31.29
N LEU A 444 3.66 33.20 -32.40
CA LEU A 444 4.07 31.97 -33.09
C LEU A 444 5.15 32.24 -34.15
N GLU A 445 6.17 31.38 -34.22
CA GLU A 445 7.08 31.36 -35.36
C GLU A 445 6.42 30.63 -36.54
N ILE A 446 5.89 31.39 -37.50
CA ILE A 446 5.21 30.83 -38.66
C ILE A 446 6.20 30.51 -39.76
N SER A 447 6.37 29.23 -40.08
CA SER A 447 7.18 28.78 -41.20
C SER A 447 6.83 27.33 -41.57
N PRO A 448 7.23 26.83 -42.75
CA PRO A 448 7.04 25.42 -43.11
C PRO A 448 7.69 24.42 -42.14
N LYS A 449 8.69 24.85 -41.35
CA LYS A 449 9.42 24.03 -40.37
C LYS A 449 8.94 24.23 -38.92
N ALA A 450 8.25 25.33 -38.62
CA ALA A 450 7.74 25.66 -37.29
C ALA A 450 6.21 25.54 -37.26
N ALA A 451 5.48 26.60 -36.90
CA ALA A 451 4.03 26.62 -36.87
C ALA A 451 3.43 26.78 -38.28
N ARG A 452 2.44 25.93 -38.60
CA ARG A 452 1.53 26.07 -39.74
C ARG A 452 0.16 26.37 -39.21
N VAL A 453 -0.49 27.40 -39.75
CA VAL A 453 -1.79 27.88 -39.23
C VAL A 453 -2.83 27.90 -40.35
N GLY A 454 -3.98 27.30 -40.07
CA GLY A 454 -5.18 27.37 -40.90
C GLY A 454 -6.30 28.10 -40.16
N LEU A 455 -7.26 28.64 -40.90
CA LEU A 455 -8.40 29.33 -40.32
C LEU A 455 -9.65 29.07 -41.16
N LEU A 456 -10.71 28.65 -40.50
CA LEU A 456 -12.05 28.58 -41.05
C LEU A 456 -13.03 29.37 -40.19
N GLN A 457 -13.93 30.08 -40.86
CA GLN A 457 -15.06 30.78 -40.27
C GLN A 457 -16.33 29.99 -40.59
N TYR A 458 -17.30 29.95 -39.67
CA TYR A 458 -18.57 29.31 -39.94
C TYR A 458 -19.77 30.17 -39.53
N SER A 459 -20.92 29.87 -40.13
CA SER A 459 -22.24 30.31 -39.68
C SER A 459 -23.26 29.26 -40.11
N THR A 460 -24.16 29.54 -41.04
CA THR A 460 -24.97 28.51 -41.73
C THR A 460 -24.14 27.68 -42.70
N GLU A 461 -23.03 28.22 -43.18
CA GLU A 461 -22.06 27.56 -44.05
C GLU A 461 -20.66 27.75 -43.48
N VAL A 462 -19.72 26.89 -43.89
CA VAL A 462 -18.32 26.96 -43.47
C VAL A 462 -17.46 27.52 -44.60
N ARG A 463 -16.67 28.55 -44.30
CA ARG A 463 -15.72 29.18 -45.22
C ARG A 463 -14.30 29.02 -44.69
N THR A 464 -13.46 28.31 -45.44
CA THR A 464 -12.01 28.30 -45.19
C THR A 464 -11.43 29.64 -45.65
N GLU A 465 -10.89 30.43 -44.72
CA GLU A 465 -10.23 31.72 -45.04
C GLU A 465 -8.81 31.48 -45.56
N PHE A 466 -8.09 30.55 -44.94
CA PHE A 466 -6.81 30.04 -45.44
C PHE A 466 -6.43 28.70 -44.83
N THR A 467 -5.60 27.94 -45.55
CA THR A 467 -5.20 26.58 -45.19
C THR A 467 -3.79 26.55 -44.57
N LEU A 468 -3.41 25.43 -43.94
CA LEU A 468 -2.11 25.27 -43.26
C LEU A 468 -0.90 25.49 -44.18
N ARG A 469 -1.07 25.36 -45.50
CA ARG A 469 -0.03 25.59 -46.51
C ARG A 469 -0.05 26.96 -47.18
N GLN A 470 -1.12 27.74 -47.01
CA GLN A 470 -1.36 28.94 -47.84
C GLN A 470 -0.39 30.08 -47.52
N PHE A 471 -0.10 30.31 -46.25
CA PHE A 471 0.78 31.40 -45.81
C PHE A 471 1.98 30.87 -45.06
N SER A 472 3.10 31.60 -45.15
CA SER A 472 4.35 31.32 -44.44
C SER A 472 4.83 32.51 -43.61
N SER A 473 3.98 33.51 -43.40
CA SER A 473 4.28 34.71 -42.62
C SER A 473 3.09 35.12 -41.76
N ALA A 474 3.34 35.39 -40.47
CA ALA A 474 2.36 35.96 -39.55
C ALA A 474 1.77 37.27 -40.07
N LYS A 475 2.57 38.09 -40.75
CA LYS A 475 2.12 39.37 -41.31
C LYS A 475 1.01 39.19 -42.36
N ASP A 476 1.14 38.20 -43.24
CA ASP A 476 0.16 37.94 -44.29
C ASP A 476 -1.09 37.27 -43.72
N MET A 477 -0.92 36.37 -42.75
CA MET A 477 -2.04 35.77 -42.02
C MET A 477 -2.86 36.83 -41.27
N LYS A 478 -2.22 37.73 -40.52
CA LYS A 478 -2.92 38.85 -39.84
C LYS A 478 -3.65 39.77 -40.82
N LYS A 479 -3.06 40.01 -41.99
CA LYS A 479 -3.74 40.76 -43.06
C LYS A 479 -5.00 40.02 -43.54
N ALA A 480 -4.91 38.72 -43.77
CA ALA A 480 -6.07 37.89 -44.14
C ALA A 480 -7.14 37.91 -43.02
N VAL A 481 -6.74 37.73 -41.76
CA VAL A 481 -7.63 37.81 -40.59
C VAL A 481 -8.35 39.15 -40.53
N SER A 482 -7.64 40.27 -40.66
CA SER A 482 -8.24 41.62 -40.62
C SER A 482 -9.29 41.85 -41.72
N GLN A 483 -9.16 41.16 -42.86
CA GLN A 483 -10.05 41.26 -44.02
C GLN A 483 -11.23 40.28 -43.99
N MET A 484 -11.31 39.41 -42.98
CA MET A 484 -12.43 38.50 -42.80
C MET A 484 -13.73 39.27 -42.68
N LYS A 485 -14.73 38.86 -43.45
CA LYS A 485 -16.08 39.44 -43.42
C LYS A 485 -16.98 38.61 -42.51
N TYR A 486 -17.64 39.28 -41.57
CA TYR A 486 -18.67 38.72 -40.71
C TYR A 486 -19.84 38.14 -41.53
N MET A 487 -20.35 36.97 -41.14
CA MET A 487 -21.39 36.25 -41.88
C MET A 487 -22.80 36.52 -41.35
N GLY A 488 -22.98 36.60 -40.03
CA GLY A 488 -24.21 37.01 -39.35
C GLY A 488 -25.43 36.11 -39.59
N ARG A 489 -25.24 34.80 -39.80
CA ARG A 489 -26.32 33.82 -40.04
C ARG A 489 -26.46 32.80 -38.90
N GLY A 490 -26.84 31.55 -39.19
CA GLY A 490 -26.96 30.47 -38.20
C GLY A 490 -25.61 30.05 -37.60
N SER A 491 -25.60 29.06 -36.72
CA SER A 491 -24.38 28.55 -36.07
C SER A 491 -24.30 27.02 -36.23
N MET A 492 -23.69 26.56 -37.33
CA MET A 492 -23.50 25.15 -37.66
C MET A 492 -22.10 24.68 -37.18
N THR A 493 -21.92 24.63 -35.86
CA THR A 493 -20.65 24.27 -35.21
C THR A 493 -20.24 22.83 -35.53
N GLY A 494 -21.17 21.89 -35.59
CA GLY A 494 -20.91 20.50 -35.94
C GLY A 494 -20.34 20.35 -37.35
N LEU A 495 -20.91 21.07 -38.32
CA LEU A 495 -20.40 21.15 -39.69
C LEU A 495 -19.00 21.77 -39.76
N ALA A 496 -18.73 22.78 -38.94
CA ALA A 496 -17.40 23.40 -38.84
C ALA A 496 -16.35 22.42 -38.31
N LEU A 497 -16.68 21.66 -37.26
CA LEU A 497 -15.82 20.62 -36.70
C LEU A 497 -15.58 19.48 -37.70
N LYS A 498 -16.61 19.09 -38.46
CA LYS A 498 -16.47 18.13 -39.56
C LYS A 498 -15.46 18.62 -40.61
N GLN A 499 -15.57 19.87 -41.05
CA GLN A 499 -14.64 20.43 -42.06
C GLN A 499 -13.23 20.62 -41.50
N MET A 500 -13.09 20.99 -40.23
CA MET A 500 -11.81 21.03 -39.53
C MET A 500 -11.13 19.65 -39.56
N PHE A 501 -11.85 18.61 -39.15
CA PHE A 501 -11.33 17.25 -39.09
C PHE A 501 -11.07 16.60 -40.46
N GLU A 502 -12.08 16.56 -41.34
CA GLU A 502 -12.02 15.82 -42.61
C GLU A 502 -11.23 16.54 -43.70
N ARG A 503 -11.01 17.86 -43.58
CA ARG A 503 -10.30 18.65 -44.61
C ARG A 503 -9.12 19.44 -44.06
N SER A 504 -9.32 20.26 -43.03
CA SER A 504 -8.28 21.22 -42.61
C SER A 504 -7.02 20.53 -42.07
N PHE A 505 -7.17 19.42 -41.35
CA PHE A 505 -6.05 18.59 -40.85
C PHE A 505 -5.59 17.48 -41.82
N THR A 506 -5.83 17.65 -43.12
CA THR A 506 -5.32 16.72 -44.14
C THR A 506 -3.96 17.16 -44.65
N GLU A 507 -3.15 16.20 -45.09
CA GLU A 507 -1.86 16.49 -45.73
C GLU A 507 -2.02 17.32 -47.01
N THR A 508 -3.12 17.12 -47.73
CA THR A 508 -3.49 17.92 -48.90
C THR A 508 -3.66 19.40 -48.57
N GLU A 509 -4.14 19.74 -47.37
CA GLU A 509 -4.32 21.13 -46.92
C GLU A 509 -3.12 21.67 -46.11
N GLY A 510 -2.06 20.88 -45.98
CA GLY A 510 -0.78 21.32 -45.41
C GLY A 510 -0.47 20.79 -44.02
N ALA A 511 -1.33 19.95 -43.43
CA ALA A 511 -1.00 19.24 -42.20
C ALA A 511 0.19 18.30 -42.43
N ARG A 512 1.02 18.12 -41.41
CA ARG A 512 2.13 17.17 -41.46
C ARG A 512 1.63 15.75 -41.23
N PRO A 513 2.29 14.73 -41.83
CA PRO A 513 1.89 13.35 -41.66
C PRO A 513 1.92 12.95 -40.18
N PHE A 514 1.03 12.06 -39.76
CA PHE A 514 0.98 11.60 -38.37
C PHE A 514 2.30 11.00 -37.88
N SER A 515 3.08 10.39 -38.79
CA SER A 515 4.41 9.84 -38.49
C SER A 515 5.44 10.89 -38.05
N ALA A 516 5.24 12.17 -38.36
CA ALA A 516 6.11 13.25 -37.92
C ALA A 516 5.90 13.63 -36.44
N ASN A 517 4.90 13.04 -35.76
CA ASN A 517 4.54 13.30 -34.37
C ASN A 517 4.37 14.79 -34.02
N VAL A 518 3.86 15.57 -34.97
CA VAL A 518 3.61 17.00 -34.79
C VAL A 518 2.25 17.18 -34.11
N PRO A 519 2.16 17.95 -33.01
CA PRO A 519 0.89 18.27 -32.37
C PRO A 519 -0.08 18.95 -33.34
N ARG A 520 -1.33 18.50 -33.31
CA ARG A 520 -2.45 19.08 -34.05
C ARG A 520 -3.40 19.72 -33.06
N ILE A 521 -3.58 21.03 -33.17
CA ILE A 521 -4.37 21.81 -32.21
C ILE A 521 -5.47 22.57 -32.95
N SER A 522 -6.70 22.50 -32.46
CA SER A 522 -7.82 23.31 -32.91
C SER A 522 -8.23 24.29 -31.81
N ILE A 523 -8.41 25.56 -32.15
CA ILE A 523 -8.99 26.56 -31.24
C ILE A 523 -10.36 26.97 -31.80
N VAL A 524 -11.42 26.69 -31.04
CA VAL A 524 -12.81 26.90 -31.44
C VAL A 524 -13.38 28.07 -30.65
N PHE A 525 -13.81 29.12 -31.36
CA PHE A 525 -14.55 30.24 -30.77
C PHE A 525 -16.03 30.09 -31.07
N THR A 526 -16.87 30.08 -30.04
CA THR A 526 -18.32 29.95 -30.18
C THR A 526 -19.03 30.56 -28.99
N ASP A 527 -20.31 30.92 -29.15
CA ASP A 527 -21.21 31.25 -28.05
C ASP A 527 -22.00 30.01 -27.57
N GLY A 528 -21.59 28.81 -27.98
CA GLY A 528 -22.15 27.53 -27.53
C GLY A 528 -23.64 27.38 -27.88
N ARG A 529 -24.09 27.90 -29.02
CA ARG A 529 -25.48 27.79 -29.48
C ARG A 529 -25.56 27.11 -30.84
N ALA A 530 -24.91 25.97 -30.99
CA ALA A 530 -24.97 25.17 -32.21
C ALA A 530 -26.43 24.82 -32.55
N GLN A 531 -26.70 24.80 -33.85
CA GLN A 531 -27.99 24.40 -34.43
C GLN A 531 -27.93 22.99 -35.02
N ASP A 532 -26.81 22.29 -34.82
CA ASP A 532 -26.48 20.96 -35.30
C ASP A 532 -25.70 20.17 -34.24
N GLU A 533 -25.51 18.87 -34.48
CA GLU A 533 -24.83 17.96 -33.55
C GLU A 533 -23.31 18.17 -33.54
N VAL A 534 -22.75 18.56 -32.38
CA VAL A 534 -21.31 18.83 -32.19
C VAL A 534 -20.53 17.62 -31.68
N SER A 535 -21.16 16.81 -30.82
CA SER A 535 -20.54 15.71 -30.08
C SER A 535 -19.83 14.69 -30.97
N GLU A 536 -20.43 14.30 -32.09
CA GLU A 536 -19.87 13.28 -32.99
C GLU A 536 -18.51 13.71 -33.57
N TRP A 537 -18.44 14.91 -34.12
CA TRP A 537 -17.26 15.40 -34.81
C TRP A 537 -16.17 15.84 -33.84
N ALA A 538 -16.54 16.41 -32.70
CA ALA A 538 -15.60 16.68 -31.60
C ALA A 538 -14.95 15.38 -31.11
N ALA A 539 -15.74 14.33 -30.86
CA ALA A 539 -15.21 13.04 -30.40
C ALA A 539 -14.27 12.39 -31.43
N ARG A 540 -14.62 12.39 -32.72
CA ARG A 540 -13.77 11.85 -33.79
C ARG A 540 -12.44 12.59 -33.90
N ALA A 541 -12.46 13.92 -33.83
CA ALA A 541 -11.25 14.74 -33.87
C ALA A 541 -10.33 14.45 -32.65
N LYS A 542 -10.90 14.42 -31.45
CA LYS A 542 -10.18 14.08 -30.20
C LYS A 542 -9.55 12.69 -30.25
N GLN A 543 -10.30 11.68 -30.70
CA GLN A 543 -9.80 10.30 -30.85
C GLN A 543 -8.66 10.16 -31.88
N ASN A 544 -8.56 11.09 -32.83
CA ASN A 544 -7.47 11.15 -33.82
C ASN A 544 -6.31 12.04 -33.38
N GLY A 545 -6.21 12.38 -32.09
CA GLY A 545 -5.08 13.11 -31.53
C GLY A 545 -5.09 14.62 -31.83
N ILE A 546 -6.23 15.19 -32.22
CA ILE A 546 -6.40 16.63 -32.32
C ILE A 546 -6.83 17.16 -30.96
N ILE A 547 -6.02 18.06 -30.39
CA ILE A 547 -6.34 18.75 -29.14
C ILE A 547 -7.23 19.94 -29.47
N ILE A 548 -8.42 19.99 -28.89
CA ILE A 548 -9.42 21.03 -29.14
C ILE A 548 -9.55 21.92 -27.89
N TYR A 549 -9.25 23.21 -28.05
CA TYR A 549 -9.53 24.25 -27.08
C TYR A 549 -10.85 24.94 -27.47
N ALA A 550 -11.82 24.96 -26.56
CA ALA A 550 -13.08 25.67 -26.74
C ALA A 550 -13.04 27.00 -25.96
N ILE A 551 -13.28 28.09 -26.66
CA ILE A 551 -13.33 29.45 -26.10
C ILE A 551 -14.76 29.96 -26.25
N GLY A 552 -15.48 29.97 -25.13
CA GLY A 552 -16.82 30.52 -25.02
C GLY A 552 -16.79 32.04 -24.99
N ILE A 553 -17.52 32.70 -25.88
CA ILE A 553 -17.59 34.17 -25.93
C ILE A 553 -18.96 34.67 -25.48
N GLY A 554 -18.96 35.63 -24.56
CA GLY A 554 -20.19 36.23 -24.05
C GLY A 554 -21.03 35.22 -23.25
N LYS A 555 -22.31 35.06 -23.61
CA LYS A 555 -23.26 34.16 -22.90
C LYS A 555 -23.19 32.73 -23.43
N ALA A 556 -21.99 32.15 -23.40
CA ALA A 556 -21.74 30.84 -23.97
C ALA A 556 -22.36 29.70 -23.14
N ILE A 557 -22.86 28.65 -23.80
CA ILE A 557 -23.42 27.47 -23.12
C ILE A 557 -22.29 26.49 -22.77
N GLU A 558 -22.06 26.33 -21.47
CA GLU A 558 -21.00 25.47 -20.92
C GLU A 558 -21.09 24.01 -21.40
N GLU A 559 -22.30 23.43 -21.40
CA GLU A 559 -22.53 22.03 -21.78
C GLU A 559 -22.02 21.74 -23.19
N GLU A 560 -22.31 22.61 -24.17
CA GLU A 560 -21.85 22.45 -25.55
C GLU A 560 -20.32 22.61 -25.66
N LEU A 561 -19.75 23.59 -24.95
CA LEU A 561 -18.31 23.81 -24.98
C LEU A 561 -17.54 22.64 -24.36
N LEU A 562 -18.08 21.99 -23.33
CA LEU A 562 -17.51 20.78 -22.74
C LEU A 562 -17.51 19.60 -23.74
N GLU A 563 -18.54 19.47 -24.56
CA GLU A 563 -18.57 18.45 -25.62
C GLU A 563 -17.47 18.68 -26.67
N ILE A 564 -17.21 19.95 -27.00
CA ILE A 564 -16.21 20.36 -27.98
C ILE A 564 -14.78 20.21 -27.42
N ALA A 565 -14.52 20.70 -26.22
CA ALA A 565 -13.20 20.73 -25.61
C ALA A 565 -12.59 19.34 -25.39
N SER A 566 -11.27 19.27 -25.37
CA SER A 566 -10.54 18.04 -25.02
C SER A 566 -10.43 17.83 -23.52
N GLU A 567 -10.25 16.57 -23.11
CA GLU A 567 -10.01 16.26 -21.70
C GLU A 567 -8.53 16.49 -21.32
N PRO A 568 -8.24 16.97 -20.10
CA PRO A 568 -9.21 17.37 -19.09
C PRO A 568 -9.82 18.76 -19.40
N SER A 569 -11.13 18.90 -19.18
CA SER A 569 -11.88 20.12 -19.54
C SER A 569 -11.30 21.42 -18.96
N TYR A 570 -10.84 21.41 -17.70
CA TYR A 570 -10.25 22.60 -17.04
C TYR A 570 -9.00 23.16 -17.72
N LYS A 571 -8.37 22.41 -18.65
CA LYS A 571 -7.21 22.88 -19.43
C LYS A 571 -7.59 23.40 -20.81
N HIS A 572 -8.73 22.97 -21.34
CA HIS A 572 -9.09 23.15 -22.74
C HIS A 572 -10.37 23.97 -22.93
N LEU A 573 -11.01 24.41 -21.84
CA LEU A 573 -12.22 25.21 -21.85
C LEU A 573 -11.91 26.58 -21.24
N PHE A 574 -12.20 27.65 -21.99
CA PHE A 574 -12.02 29.03 -21.55
C PHE A 574 -13.28 29.85 -21.80
N TYR A 575 -13.51 30.85 -20.96
CA TYR A 575 -14.61 31.81 -21.11
C TYR A 575 -14.06 33.22 -21.23
N ALA A 576 -14.39 33.89 -22.33
CA ALA A 576 -14.08 35.28 -22.55
C ALA A 576 -15.36 36.12 -22.41
N GLU A 577 -15.53 36.74 -21.24
CA GLU A 577 -16.61 37.70 -21.01
C GLU A 577 -16.28 39.09 -21.58
N ASP A 578 -14.99 39.46 -21.67
CA ASP A 578 -14.49 40.75 -22.15
C ASP A 578 -13.09 40.68 -22.78
N PHE A 579 -12.58 41.83 -23.26
CA PHE A 579 -11.27 41.96 -23.91
C PHE A 579 -10.09 41.63 -22.96
N THR A 580 -10.21 41.96 -21.67
CA THR A 580 -9.17 41.68 -20.69
C THR A 580 -9.02 40.18 -20.42
N ALA A 581 -10.14 39.45 -20.31
CA ALA A 581 -10.12 38.00 -20.21
C ALA A 581 -9.46 37.35 -21.44
N MET A 582 -9.58 37.96 -22.61
CA MET A 582 -8.93 37.47 -23.83
C MET A 582 -7.40 37.63 -23.81
N GLU A 583 -6.83 38.63 -23.15
CA GLU A 583 -5.36 38.73 -23.03
C GLU A 583 -4.81 37.62 -22.11
N ASP A 584 -5.47 37.36 -20.98
CA ASP A 584 -5.11 36.30 -20.04
C ASP A 584 -5.23 34.90 -20.68
N ILE A 585 -6.32 34.66 -21.42
CA ILE A 585 -6.52 33.38 -22.15
C ILE A 585 -5.43 33.21 -23.21
N SER A 586 -4.97 34.29 -23.86
CA SER A 586 -3.90 34.20 -24.86
C SER A 586 -2.59 33.73 -24.24
N GLU A 587 -2.21 34.26 -23.07
CA GLU A 587 -1.00 33.82 -22.36
C GLU A 587 -1.13 32.38 -21.81
N GLU A 588 -2.29 32.00 -21.26
CA GLU A 588 -2.50 30.62 -20.83
C GLU A 588 -2.47 29.65 -22.01
N LEU A 589 -3.15 29.96 -23.11
CA LEU A 589 -3.16 29.11 -24.30
C LEU A 589 -1.78 28.97 -24.90
N ARG A 590 -0.96 30.03 -24.88
CA ARG A 590 0.46 29.98 -25.25
C ARG A 590 1.23 28.99 -24.38
N ALA A 591 1.04 29.02 -23.05
CA ALA A 591 1.66 28.09 -22.12
C ALA A 591 1.18 26.64 -22.32
N ARG A 592 -0.06 26.42 -22.76
CA ARG A 592 -0.60 25.09 -23.06
C ARG A 592 -0.09 24.53 -24.39
N ILE A 593 0.00 25.37 -25.43
CA ILE A 593 0.59 25.00 -26.72
C ILE A 593 2.08 24.61 -26.52
N CYS A 594 2.78 25.36 -25.66
CA CYS A 594 4.10 25.02 -25.12
C CYS A 594 4.19 23.60 -24.55
N GLU A 595 3.26 23.21 -23.67
CA GLU A 595 3.22 21.89 -23.04
C GLU A 595 3.04 20.77 -24.07
N ALA A 596 2.11 20.95 -25.02
CA ALA A 596 1.86 19.97 -26.09
C ALA A 596 3.10 19.71 -26.97
N LEU A 597 3.93 20.73 -27.20
CA LEU A 597 5.21 20.60 -27.91
C LEU A 597 6.28 19.84 -27.08
N LYS A 598 6.23 19.90 -25.74
CA LYS A 598 7.16 19.14 -24.87
C LYS A 598 6.82 17.65 -24.83
N GLU A 599 5.53 17.32 -24.77
CA GLU A 599 5.06 15.93 -24.71
C GLU A 599 5.36 15.17 -26.01
N SER A 600 5.19 15.82 -27.17
CA SER A 600 5.53 15.25 -28.47
C SER A 600 7.03 15.01 -28.67
N ALA A 601 7.89 15.86 -28.10
CA ALA A 601 9.35 15.67 -28.11
C ALA A 601 9.82 14.54 -27.18
N SER A 602 9.17 14.38 -26.02
CA SER A 602 9.57 13.38 -25.00
C SER A 602 9.25 11.93 -25.40
N GLN A 603 8.33 11.71 -26.35
CA GLN A 603 8.03 10.38 -26.89
C GLN A 603 9.07 9.86 -27.90
N GLN A 604 10.13 10.62 -28.20
CA GLN A 604 11.20 10.23 -29.11
C GLN A 604 12.42 9.58 -28.42
N ASP A 605 12.45 9.48 -27.08
CA ASP A 605 13.55 8.84 -26.35
C ASP A 605 13.33 7.31 -26.15
N PRO A 606 14.17 6.42 -26.70
CA PRO A 606 14.05 4.97 -26.55
C PRO A 606 14.29 4.45 -25.12
N SER A 607 14.72 5.31 -24.19
CA SER A 607 15.21 4.92 -22.85
C SER A 607 14.13 4.76 -21.79
N SER A 608 12.95 5.37 -21.98
CA SER A 608 11.90 5.41 -20.94
C SER A 608 10.82 4.32 -21.09
N ARG A 609 11.14 3.17 -21.69
CA ARG A 609 10.33 1.96 -21.56
C ARG A 609 10.84 1.09 -20.41
N ARG A 610 10.46 1.43 -19.18
CA ARG A 610 10.41 0.47 -18.06
C ARG A 610 9.09 0.57 -17.27
N LEU A 611 8.29 -0.47 -17.45
CA LEU A 611 7.18 -0.98 -16.64
C LEU A 611 6.06 0.01 -16.23
N HIS A 612 5.05 0.13 -17.11
CA HIS A 612 3.68 -0.12 -16.65
C HIS A 612 3.32 -1.57 -17.01
N LYS A 613 3.22 -2.42 -15.99
CA LYS A 613 2.63 -3.76 -16.12
C LYS A 613 1.12 -3.60 -16.30
N THR A 614 0.66 -3.73 -17.53
CA THR A 614 -0.70 -4.21 -17.84
C THR A 614 -0.57 -5.67 -18.28
N GLY A 615 -1.27 -6.56 -17.58
CA GLY A 615 -1.37 -7.97 -17.91
C GLY A 615 -2.18 -8.22 -19.20
N PRO A 616 -2.17 -9.46 -19.72
CA PRO A 616 -2.42 -9.75 -21.12
C PRO A 616 -3.89 -9.68 -21.50
N GLN A 617 -4.20 -9.01 -22.62
CA GLN A 617 -5.43 -9.22 -23.37
C GLN A 617 -5.18 -10.26 -24.48
N PRO A 618 -6.05 -11.28 -24.66
CA PRO A 618 -5.83 -12.33 -25.66
C PRO A 618 -6.14 -11.86 -27.08
N SER A 619 -5.35 -12.39 -28.01
CA SER A 619 -5.47 -12.33 -29.47
C SER A 619 -6.88 -12.68 -29.98
N GLY A 620 -7.43 -11.83 -30.85
CA GLY A 620 -8.55 -12.20 -31.71
C GLY A 620 -8.14 -13.24 -32.75
N PRO A 621 -9.04 -14.14 -33.18
CA PRO A 621 -8.74 -15.14 -34.19
C PRO A 621 -8.92 -14.58 -35.61
N GLU A 622 -8.04 -15.00 -36.50
CA GLU A 622 -8.15 -14.82 -37.94
C GLU A 622 -9.37 -15.57 -38.52
N SER A 623 -9.86 -15.01 -39.62
CA SER A 623 -10.99 -15.48 -40.43
C SER A 623 -10.78 -16.87 -41.03
N THR A 624 -11.76 -17.77 -40.91
CA THR A 624 -12.02 -18.80 -41.93
C THR A 624 -13.47 -19.26 -41.92
N THR A 625 -13.99 -19.50 -43.13
CA THR A 625 -15.40 -19.66 -43.49
C THR A 625 -15.93 -21.08 -43.24
N ILE A 626 -17.26 -21.15 -43.08
CA ILE A 626 -18.11 -22.27 -42.60
C ILE A 626 -18.19 -23.44 -43.58
N ALA A 627 -18.33 -24.68 -43.05
CA ALA A 627 -19.05 -25.77 -43.69
C ALA A 627 -20.22 -26.24 -42.79
N ILE A 628 -21.40 -26.34 -43.39
CA ILE A 628 -22.69 -26.67 -42.77
C ILE A 628 -22.87 -28.19 -42.78
N THR A 629 -22.64 -28.84 -41.64
CA THR A 629 -23.25 -30.11 -41.23
C THR A 629 -22.76 -30.43 -39.82
N ASP A 630 -23.52 -30.01 -38.81
CA ASP A 630 -23.79 -30.76 -37.58
C ASP A 630 -24.83 -29.96 -36.78
N VAL A 631 -26.02 -29.95 -37.37
CA VAL A 631 -27.27 -29.70 -36.66
C VAL A 631 -27.53 -30.94 -35.81
N ILE A 632 -27.73 -30.77 -34.49
CA ILE A 632 -28.82 -31.36 -33.66
C ILE A 632 -28.46 -31.15 -32.18
N ALA A 633 -29.04 -30.10 -31.58
CA ALA A 633 -29.65 -30.06 -30.24
C ALA A 633 -30.20 -28.63 -29.98
N CYS A 634 -31.41 -28.38 -30.50
CA CYS A 634 -32.27 -27.22 -30.21
C CYS A 634 -32.91 -27.31 -28.80
N PRO A 635 -33.64 -26.30 -28.27
CA PRO A 635 -33.69 -24.85 -28.58
C PRO A 635 -33.74 -23.89 -27.35
N HIS A 636 -33.11 -22.73 -27.55
CA HIS A 636 -33.50 -21.33 -27.29
C HIS A 636 -34.81 -20.93 -26.54
N LEU A 637 -34.65 -19.83 -25.75
CA LEU A 637 -35.55 -18.67 -25.53
C LEU A 637 -36.89 -18.94 -24.79
N ALA A 638 -37.46 -18.09 -23.91
CA ALA A 638 -37.35 -16.65 -23.72
C ALA A 638 -37.94 -16.24 -22.33
N ILE A 639 -37.33 -15.22 -21.73
CA ILE A 639 -37.91 -13.98 -21.19
C ILE A 639 -39.36 -13.97 -20.59
N GLN A 640 -39.44 -13.37 -19.38
CA GLN A 640 -40.48 -12.51 -18.76
C GLN A 640 -41.43 -13.04 -17.65
N HIS A 641 -41.38 -12.28 -16.54
CA HIS A 641 -42.38 -11.99 -15.48
C HIS A 641 -43.24 -13.13 -14.90
N LYS A 642 -43.31 -13.23 -13.56
CA LYS A 642 -44.41 -12.67 -12.73
C LYS A 642 -44.42 -13.28 -11.31
N TYR A 643 -44.91 -12.45 -10.40
CA TYR A 643 -45.14 -12.58 -8.95
C TYR A 643 -45.97 -13.79 -8.44
N LEU A 644 -45.76 -14.08 -7.14
CA LEU A 644 -46.68 -14.63 -6.09
C LEU A 644 -46.76 -16.16 -5.82
N PHE A 645 -46.45 -16.47 -4.54
CA PHE A 645 -47.02 -17.45 -3.60
C PHE A 645 -47.07 -18.98 -3.86
N GLU A 646 -46.94 -19.66 -2.71
CA GLU A 646 -47.38 -21.01 -2.31
C GLU A 646 -46.42 -22.21 -2.39
N GLU A 647 -45.89 -22.53 -1.19
CA GLU A 647 -45.94 -23.81 -0.48
C GLU A 647 -46.07 -25.11 -1.28
N SER A 648 -45.12 -26.03 -1.09
CA SER A 648 -45.30 -27.14 -0.13
C SER A 648 -44.21 -28.21 -0.27
N HIS A 649 -43.71 -28.61 0.90
CA HIS A 649 -43.17 -29.91 1.31
C HIS A 649 -42.68 -30.91 0.25
N THR A 650 -41.45 -31.40 0.43
CA THR A 650 -41.25 -32.77 0.96
C THR A 650 -39.82 -33.02 1.43
N HIS A 651 -39.76 -33.88 2.44
CA HIS A 651 -38.69 -34.22 3.36
C HIS A 651 -37.53 -35.03 2.74
N SER A 652 -36.32 -34.75 3.22
CA SER A 652 -35.43 -35.62 4.02
C SER A 652 -34.73 -36.73 3.23
N THR A 653 -33.40 -36.71 3.14
CA THR A 653 -32.43 -37.36 4.05
C THR A 653 -31.08 -37.24 3.30
N THR A 654 -29.86 -37.13 3.84
CA THR A 654 -29.23 -37.61 5.07
C THR A 654 -27.88 -36.91 5.20
N ALA A 655 -27.40 -36.76 6.44
CA ALA A 655 -26.21 -36.01 6.81
C ALA A 655 -24.89 -36.81 6.83
N LYS A 656 -23.78 -36.04 6.86
CA LYS A 656 -22.41 -36.29 7.41
C LYS A 656 -21.37 -36.94 6.48
N ALA A 657 -20.10 -36.52 6.45
CA ALA A 657 -19.35 -35.43 7.09
C ALA A 657 -17.92 -35.35 6.47
N SER A 658 -17.24 -34.20 6.66
CA SER A 658 -15.76 -34.03 6.83
C SER A 658 -14.87 -34.28 5.58
N LYS A 659 -13.85 -33.51 5.19
CA LYS A 659 -13.06 -32.41 5.78
C LYS A 659 -12.18 -31.75 4.69
N ASP A 660 -11.96 -30.44 4.85
CA ASP A 660 -10.75 -29.62 4.63
C ASP A 660 -10.12 -29.30 3.25
N LYS A 661 -9.78 -27.98 3.16
CA LYS A 661 -8.89 -27.19 2.26
C LYS A 661 -9.49 -26.74 0.91
N ASP A 662 -9.48 -25.46 0.50
CA ASP A 662 -8.78 -24.24 0.91
C ASP A 662 -9.66 -22.99 0.67
N GLN A 663 -9.52 -22.00 1.56
CA GLN A 663 -10.18 -20.70 1.53
C GLN A 663 -9.39 -19.72 0.64
N CYS A 664 -10.07 -19.10 -0.34
CA CYS A 664 -9.77 -17.75 -0.79
C CYS A 664 -11.07 -16.99 -1.13
N LYS A 665 -11.15 -15.78 -0.58
CA LYS A 665 -12.31 -14.88 -0.50
C LYS A 665 -12.58 -14.18 -1.84
N CYS A 666 -13.86 -14.08 -2.22
CA CYS A 666 -14.38 -13.07 -3.14
C CYS A 666 -15.71 -12.54 -2.61
N GLU A 667 -15.67 -11.51 -1.78
CA GLU A 667 -16.82 -10.64 -1.48
C GLU A 667 -16.39 -9.22 -1.80
N ASN A 668 -16.92 -8.65 -2.88
CA ASN A 668 -17.19 -7.20 -3.07
C ASN A 668 -17.58 -6.90 -4.54
N LEU A 669 -18.73 -7.40 -4.98
CA LEU A 669 -19.38 -6.89 -6.20
C LEU A 669 -20.83 -6.42 -5.95
N VAL A 670 -21.46 -6.85 -4.85
CA VAL A 670 -22.84 -6.48 -4.48
C VAL A 670 -22.89 -5.12 -3.75
N THR A 671 -21.79 -4.73 -3.10
CA THR A 671 -21.68 -3.48 -2.33
C THR A 671 -21.57 -2.22 -3.20
N PHE A 672 -21.07 -2.34 -4.43
CA PHE A 672 -20.89 -1.18 -5.32
C PHE A 672 -22.15 -0.83 -6.12
N GLN A 673 -22.93 -1.83 -6.56
CA GLN A 673 -24.24 -1.61 -7.21
C GLN A 673 -25.26 -0.95 -6.27
N ASN A 674 -25.21 -1.27 -4.97
CA ASN A 674 -26.12 -0.70 -3.98
C ASN A 674 -25.78 0.74 -3.59
N TYR A 675 -24.54 1.19 -3.81
CA TYR A 675 -24.14 2.58 -3.56
C TYR A 675 -24.61 3.51 -4.70
N ALA A 676 -24.42 3.08 -5.96
CA ALA A 676 -24.84 3.85 -7.14
C ALA A 676 -26.37 4.01 -7.24
N THR A 677 -27.13 2.98 -6.82
CA THR A 677 -28.60 3.01 -6.87
C THR A 677 -29.21 3.92 -5.78
N ASN A 678 -28.52 4.09 -4.64
CA ASN A 678 -29.01 4.93 -3.55
C ASN A 678 -28.78 6.43 -3.77
N GLU A 679 -27.72 6.83 -4.49
CA GLU A 679 -27.49 8.25 -4.80
C GLU A 679 -28.36 8.77 -5.95
N VAL A 680 -28.69 7.93 -6.94
CA VAL A 680 -29.68 8.28 -7.99
C VAL A 680 -31.09 8.47 -7.43
N ARG A 681 -31.43 7.77 -6.33
CA ARG A 681 -32.73 7.90 -5.65
C ARG A 681 -32.83 9.15 -4.75
N LYS A 682 -31.70 9.71 -4.31
CA LYS A 682 -31.68 10.98 -3.55
C LYS A 682 -31.78 12.22 -4.43
N LEU A 683 -31.35 12.15 -5.70
CA LEU A 683 -31.45 13.27 -6.64
C LEU A 683 -32.84 13.43 -7.28
N THR A 684 -33.68 12.40 -7.28
CA THR A 684 -35.04 12.43 -7.85
C THR A 684 -36.15 12.84 -6.86
N GLN A 685 -35.82 13.16 -5.60
CA GLN A 685 -36.77 13.65 -4.59
C GLN A 685 -36.62 15.14 -4.25
N ARG A 686 -35.91 15.92 -5.07
CA ARG A 686 -35.81 17.39 -4.94
C ARG A 686 -36.51 18.19 -6.04
N TYR A 687 -37.23 17.52 -6.94
CA TYR A 687 -38.14 18.14 -7.91
C TYR A 687 -39.43 17.32 -8.02
N ILE A 688 -40.25 17.36 -6.97
CA ILE A 688 -41.72 17.32 -7.03
C ILE A 688 -42.23 18.36 -6.04
#